data_AF-A0A9P8HYX7-F1
#
_entry.id   AF-A0A9P8HYX7-F1
#
_cell.length_a   1.000
_cell.length_b   1.000
_cell.length_c   1.000
_cell.angle_alpha   90.00
_cell.angle_beta   90.00
_cell.angle_gamma   90.00
#
_symmetry.space_group_name_H-M   'P 1'
#
loop_
_entity.id
_entity.type
_entity.pdbx_description
1 polymer ?
#
loop_
_entity_poly.entity_id
_entity_poly.type
_entity_poly.pdbx_seq_one_letter_code
_entity_poly.pdbx_strand_id
1 'polypeptide(L)'
;MFGILQGQTPAKQTATDTISTLSSRLLSATLLEDRRAAILGLRSFAKQFPASVASGSLRGLIGSLAKDVEDVDTVKVVLETLLMLFNPDENSVRASPGLPPKCQLMKLYVDLKPKPEASDDIALWLADEFTQRQDNITVLLDLLDTQDFYSRLYSLQLLSAILSARPDRTQECVFTAPLGISRLVSVLDDKRDAVRNEGLLLLTSLTPSSPELQKLVAFENAFDRIFNLISLEGSLTHGGIIVQDCLSLLANLLRFNISNQSFFRETGCVPKLKRLLSDAAAEQDAHEGVPEWARSQRGKNLWGLLAVVRLFLVRGGLGTQVNQNAFWQHGVLLQVLHLAFHRATEMAVRVEALTTCADLIRGNGKLQENFAQIQVESVIEDPQRRRDGKLQQNSTNKVYAIEGLLDLALTISAVHAFDSRLAACECIKAYFFNHPPIRVHFLRRAIEGHKSGADETRNILTALLNPPQNARSSDPYRSWLASVLFLHLIYDDSETKTLAMSVAEGDASTGEEVVTCIQAITSNLVAGIHRGEDDRVSVGYLMLLCGWLFEDPDAVNDFLGEGSSVQSLVQAIVQGGSDGVIVQGLCAVLLGIIYEFSTKDSPISRSTLHTILASHMGRDLYIDKITRLREHPLLRDFEVLPQGLDATHSGLPDAYFEKTFVDFLKDNFSRLIRAIDRDPGMEIPVVSNGIQRGISRELVDSLRTQLDDKIQSLQKAESDSLTLERKLGQEQADHRRTKESATVELSRIKSVNEALQRHHEMEVNKIRDDNAVAMQRINSEHQAAIQELDKRVLHIRKEADDAAVKVRRRNDAEIADLKNTTQKLEEILAKANKDHVQDLQTAHEEYWIKLQALESRMNRAEEKAQEAEERANRAERETHEAQSMTAKAEKALLEKEEARSAIQVELDDLLMVLGDLEEKRAKDKKRLKSLGDEVSDAEDEEDA
;
A
#
# COMPACT_ATOMS: atom_id res chain seq x y z
N MET A 1 74.16 79.82 16.23
CA MET A 1 75.26 79.16 15.50
C MET A 1 74.86 77.69 15.36
N PHE A 2 74.56 77.29 14.13
CA PHE A 2 74.05 76.03 13.59
C PHE A 2 74.24 74.73 14.40
N GLY A 3 73.14 74.01 14.68
CA GLY A 3 73.20 72.64 15.21
C GLY A 3 71.90 71.92 15.60
N ILE A 4 70.70 72.50 15.49
CA ILE A 4 69.45 71.90 16.08
C ILE A 4 68.42 71.45 15.02
N LEU A 5 68.80 71.31 13.75
CA LEU A 5 67.86 70.87 12.70
C LEU A 5 68.48 69.77 11.84
N GLN A 6 68.51 68.54 12.34
CA GLN A 6 68.57 67.35 11.51
C GLN A 6 68.05 66.13 12.27
N GLY A 7 66.96 65.53 11.76
CA GLY A 7 66.73 64.09 11.87
C GLY A 7 65.73 63.59 12.91
N GLN A 8 64.49 64.09 12.93
CA GLN A 8 63.36 63.22 13.25
C GLN A 8 62.60 62.92 11.95
N THR A 9 63.10 61.94 11.20
CA THR A 9 62.29 61.27 10.19
C THR A 9 61.06 60.71 10.91
N PRO A 10 59.82 61.01 10.47
CA PRO A 10 58.63 60.42 11.08
C PRO A 10 58.75 58.90 11.04
N ALA A 11 58.34 58.22 12.12
CA ALA A 11 58.27 56.76 12.14
C ALA A 11 57.49 56.28 10.90
N LYS A 12 58.03 55.32 10.15
CA LYS A 12 57.32 54.73 9.00
C LYS A 12 55.97 54.20 9.49
N GLN A 13 54.89 54.88 9.09
CA GLN A 13 53.54 54.50 9.45
C GLN A 13 53.27 53.10 8.88
N THR A 14 52.84 52.16 9.72
CA THR A 14 52.49 50.82 9.24
C THR A 14 51.18 50.88 8.45
N ALA A 15 50.98 49.94 7.53
CA ALA A 15 49.73 49.86 6.75
C ALA A 15 48.52 49.73 7.68
N THR A 16 48.65 48.95 8.76
CA THR A 16 47.61 48.73 9.77
C THR A 16 47.23 50.01 10.52
N ASP A 17 48.21 50.82 10.95
CA ASP A 17 47.94 52.10 11.63
C ASP A 17 47.23 53.10 10.71
N THR A 18 47.60 53.07 9.43
CA THR A 18 46.99 53.92 8.39
C THR A 18 45.54 53.51 8.16
N ILE A 19 45.26 52.20 8.01
CA ILE A 19 43.92 51.64 7.87
C ILE A 19 43.06 51.99 9.09
N SER A 20 43.58 51.86 10.31
CA SER A 20 42.86 52.23 11.53
C SER A 20 42.50 53.72 11.57
N THR A 21 43.42 54.59 11.15
CA THR A 21 43.18 56.04 11.09
C THR A 21 42.10 56.38 10.07
N LEU A 22 42.15 55.77 8.89
CA LEU A 22 41.15 55.97 7.83
C LEU A 22 39.78 55.41 8.26
N SER A 23 39.75 54.25 8.92
CA SER A 23 38.52 53.65 9.46
C SER A 23 37.86 54.54 10.52
N SER A 24 38.65 55.08 11.45
CA SER A 24 38.15 56.02 12.45
C SER A 24 37.61 57.29 11.80
N ARG A 25 38.31 57.83 10.79
CA ARG A 25 37.84 59.01 10.03
C ARG A 25 36.51 58.75 9.33
N LEU A 26 36.35 57.58 8.70
CA LEU A 26 35.09 57.20 8.06
C LEU A 26 33.90 57.20 9.04
N LEU A 27 34.12 56.72 10.27
CA LEU A 27 33.08 56.67 11.29
C LEU A 27 32.77 58.04 11.93
N SER A 28 33.78 58.91 12.09
CA SER A 28 33.63 60.18 12.82
C SER A 28 33.43 61.42 11.94
N ALA A 29 33.79 61.36 10.65
CA ALA A 29 33.75 62.54 9.78
C ALA A 29 32.32 62.98 9.42
N THR A 30 32.02 64.25 9.66
CA THR A 30 30.73 64.87 9.34
C THR A 30 30.67 65.40 7.91
N LEU A 31 31.81 65.82 7.34
CA LEU A 31 31.91 66.29 5.96
C LEU A 31 31.97 65.12 4.96
N LEU A 32 31.23 65.24 3.84
CA LEU A 32 31.21 64.25 2.76
C LEU A 32 32.62 64.07 2.15
N GLU A 33 33.34 65.16 1.90
CA GLU A 33 34.67 65.12 1.29
C GLU A 33 35.68 64.34 2.13
N ASP A 34 35.64 64.52 3.45
CA ASP A 34 36.50 63.81 4.40
C ASP A 34 36.18 62.30 4.43
N ARG A 35 34.88 61.94 4.40
CA ARG A 35 34.46 60.54 4.28
C ARG A 35 34.92 59.94 2.95
N ARG A 36 34.67 60.62 1.83
CA ARG A 36 35.08 60.16 0.49
C ARG A 36 36.59 59.94 0.42
N ALA A 37 37.39 60.87 0.95
CA ALA A 37 38.84 60.74 1.01
C ALA A 37 39.28 59.53 1.86
N ALA A 38 38.61 59.28 2.99
CA ALA A 38 38.88 58.12 3.83
C ALA A 38 38.57 56.79 3.09
N ILE A 39 37.44 56.72 2.39
CA ILE A 39 37.01 55.54 1.60
C ILE A 39 37.99 55.28 0.45
N LEU A 40 38.40 56.32 -0.29
CA LEU A 40 39.42 56.20 -1.35
C LEU A 40 40.75 55.66 -0.81
N GLY A 41 41.15 56.11 0.39
CA GLY A 41 42.30 55.57 1.10
C GLY A 41 42.13 54.09 1.41
N LEU A 42 41.00 53.69 2.01
CA LEU A 42 40.70 52.29 2.35
C LEU A 42 40.65 51.37 1.12
N ARG A 43 40.10 51.85 -0.01
CA ARG A 43 40.08 51.14 -1.30
C ARG A 43 41.48 50.71 -1.74
N SER A 44 42.48 51.57 -1.57
CA SER A 44 43.87 51.25 -1.95
C SER A 44 44.48 50.10 -1.14
N PHE A 45 43.98 49.87 0.09
CA PHE A 45 44.41 48.79 0.97
C PHE A 45 43.53 47.55 0.90
N ALA A 46 42.31 47.63 0.36
CA ALA A 46 41.33 46.54 0.38
C ALA A 46 41.84 45.24 -0.26
N LYS A 47 42.65 45.34 -1.33
CA LYS A 47 43.26 44.17 -1.99
C LYS A 47 44.42 43.56 -1.20
N GLN A 48 45.30 44.40 -0.65
CA GLN A 48 46.55 43.95 -0.01
C GLN A 48 46.36 43.54 1.44
N PHE A 49 45.39 44.16 2.13
CA PHE A 49 45.11 43.95 3.55
C PHE A 49 43.59 43.76 3.81
N PRO A 50 42.91 42.82 3.13
CA PRO A 50 41.46 42.67 3.18
C PRO A 50 40.95 42.46 4.60
N ALA A 51 41.58 41.58 5.39
CA ALA A 51 41.16 41.32 6.77
C ALA A 51 41.23 42.56 7.68
N SER A 52 42.29 43.37 7.55
CA SER A 52 42.46 44.59 8.35
C SER A 52 41.45 45.67 7.98
N VAL A 53 41.20 45.84 6.67
CA VAL A 53 40.19 46.79 6.18
C VAL A 53 38.78 46.32 6.58
N ALA A 54 38.48 45.04 6.41
CA ALA A 54 37.20 44.44 6.77
C ALA A 54 36.91 44.61 8.27
N SER A 55 37.85 44.26 9.15
CA SER A 55 37.74 44.41 10.61
C SER A 55 37.47 45.84 11.07
N GLY A 56 38.14 46.84 10.47
CA GLY A 56 38.11 48.22 10.98
C GLY A 56 37.02 49.09 10.35
N SER A 57 36.67 48.84 9.08
CA SER A 57 35.91 49.79 8.27
C SER A 57 34.59 49.27 7.70
N LEU A 58 34.31 47.96 7.75
CA LEU A 58 33.13 47.37 7.09
C LEU A 58 31.81 48.04 7.51
N ARG A 59 31.56 48.22 8.80
CA ARG A 59 30.35 48.90 9.31
C ARG A 59 30.26 50.35 8.83
N GLY A 60 31.39 51.03 8.74
CA GLY A 60 31.47 52.39 8.21
C GLY A 60 31.15 52.44 6.72
N LEU A 61 31.70 51.51 5.93
CA LEU A 61 31.44 51.37 4.50
C LEU A 61 29.97 51.07 4.22
N ILE A 62 29.39 50.08 4.93
CA ILE A 62 27.95 49.77 4.83
C ILE A 62 27.09 50.98 5.22
N GLY A 63 27.44 51.65 6.33
CA GLY A 63 26.72 52.84 6.77
C GLY A 63 26.78 54.00 5.77
N SER A 64 27.87 54.16 5.03
CA SER A 64 28.00 55.15 3.96
C SER A 64 27.09 54.90 2.77
N LEU A 65 26.71 53.65 2.48
CA LEU A 65 25.74 53.36 1.40
C LEU A 65 24.37 54.02 1.68
N ALA A 66 23.97 54.09 2.95
CA ALA A 66 22.72 54.75 3.34
C ALA A 66 22.89 56.27 3.56
N LYS A 67 24.00 56.69 4.20
CA LYS A 67 24.23 58.11 4.55
C LYS A 67 24.60 58.98 3.36
N ASP A 68 25.33 58.43 2.40
CA ASP A 68 25.92 59.16 1.28
C ASP A 68 25.23 58.80 -0.06
N VAL A 69 23.99 58.27 0.00
CA VAL A 69 23.25 57.73 -1.16
C VAL A 69 23.03 58.73 -2.30
N GLU A 70 22.90 60.02 -1.98
CA GLU A 70 22.71 61.09 -2.97
C GLU A 70 23.97 61.34 -3.82
N ASP A 71 25.13 60.91 -3.33
CA ASP A 71 26.42 61.16 -3.95
C ASP A 71 26.97 59.91 -4.64
N VAL A 72 26.65 59.79 -5.93
CA VAL A 72 26.97 58.65 -6.80
C VAL A 72 28.46 58.30 -6.79
N ASP A 73 29.34 59.31 -6.79
CA ASP A 73 30.79 59.09 -6.80
C ASP A 73 31.27 58.39 -5.52
N THR A 74 30.74 58.78 -4.35
CA THR A 74 31.08 58.10 -3.08
C THR A 74 30.48 56.71 -3.05
N VAL A 75 29.20 56.54 -3.40
CA VAL A 75 28.53 55.23 -3.44
C VAL A 75 29.29 54.25 -4.32
N LYS A 76 29.71 54.67 -5.51
CA LYS A 76 30.53 53.87 -6.42
C LYS A 76 31.81 53.38 -5.73
N VAL A 77 32.58 54.28 -5.12
CA VAL A 77 33.85 53.92 -4.48
C VAL A 77 33.63 52.99 -3.29
N VAL A 78 32.55 53.19 -2.53
CA VAL A 78 32.17 52.29 -1.42
C VAL A 78 31.87 50.89 -1.94
N LEU A 79 31.00 50.75 -2.96
CA LEU A 79 30.65 49.47 -3.56
C LEU A 79 31.87 48.75 -4.16
N GLU A 80 32.74 49.48 -4.86
CA GLU A 80 34.01 48.92 -5.37
C GLU A 80 34.90 48.40 -4.24
N THR A 81 35.00 49.17 -3.14
CA THR A 81 35.81 48.77 -1.98
C THR A 81 35.26 47.50 -1.35
N LEU A 82 33.94 47.40 -1.18
CA LEU A 82 33.27 46.22 -0.65
C LEU A 82 33.46 44.99 -1.55
N LEU A 83 33.32 45.15 -2.87
CA LEU A 83 33.59 44.07 -3.83
C LEU A 83 35.04 43.58 -3.79
N MET A 84 36.01 44.49 -3.63
CA MET A 84 37.42 44.12 -3.47
C MET A 84 37.68 43.33 -2.18
N LEU A 85 36.91 43.56 -1.12
CA LEU A 85 37.01 42.77 0.11
C LEU A 85 36.46 41.35 -0.06
N PHE A 86 35.39 41.19 -0.84
CA PHE A 86 34.84 39.87 -1.19
C PHE A 86 35.75 39.09 -2.17
N ASN A 87 36.51 39.78 -3.02
CA ASN A 87 37.38 39.18 -4.04
C ASN A 87 38.79 39.82 -4.05
N PRO A 88 39.68 39.43 -3.11
CA PRO A 88 41.00 40.04 -2.98
C PRO A 88 42.01 39.63 -4.07
N ASP A 89 41.78 38.56 -4.84
CA ASP A 89 42.70 38.06 -5.87
C ASP A 89 42.56 38.73 -7.26
N GLU A 90 43.68 39.16 -7.84
CA GLU A 90 43.73 39.85 -9.14
C GLU A 90 43.54 38.97 -10.38
N ASN A 91 43.49 37.64 -10.25
CA ASN A 91 43.29 36.75 -11.39
C ASN A 91 41.82 36.53 -11.77
N SER A 92 40.84 37.03 -10.99
CA SER A 92 39.42 36.88 -11.28
C SER A 92 38.79 38.11 -11.97
N VAL A 93 39.47 39.27 -12.02
CA VAL A 93 38.89 40.56 -12.51
C VAL A 93 39.60 41.10 -13.77
N ARG A 94 40.06 40.21 -14.66
CA ARG A 94 40.27 40.56 -16.08
C ARG A 94 39.24 39.88 -16.97
N ALA A 95 38.03 40.44 -16.99
CA ALA A 95 37.13 40.30 -18.14
C ALA A 95 36.15 41.47 -18.18
N SER A 96 36.51 42.51 -18.91
CA SER A 96 35.60 43.43 -19.60
C SER A 96 36.40 44.03 -20.76
N PRO A 97 35.87 44.27 -21.97
CA PRO A 97 34.61 43.83 -22.61
C PRO A 97 34.86 43.02 -23.92
N GLY A 98 34.03 42.01 -24.22
CA GLY A 98 33.91 41.47 -25.59
C GLY A 98 34.48 40.08 -25.93
N LEU A 99 34.51 39.11 -25.01
CA LEU A 99 34.77 37.69 -25.35
C LEU A 99 33.99 36.77 -24.38
N PRO A 100 33.54 35.57 -24.81
CA PRO A 100 32.42 34.88 -24.18
C PRO A 100 32.83 34.18 -22.87
N PRO A 101 32.02 34.26 -21.81
CA PRO A 101 32.21 33.46 -20.61
C PRO A 101 31.88 31.99 -20.90
N LYS A 102 32.91 31.16 -21.09
CA LYS A 102 32.75 29.71 -21.15
C LYS A 102 32.02 29.21 -19.90
N CYS A 103 30.82 28.69 -20.16
CA CYS A 103 30.02 27.71 -19.44
C CYS A 103 30.30 27.51 -17.94
N GLN A 104 29.20 27.54 -17.20
CA GLN A 104 28.96 27.02 -15.86
C GLN A 104 29.35 25.54 -15.61
N LEU A 105 30.05 24.90 -16.55
CA LEU A 105 30.76 23.63 -16.37
C LEU A 105 32.18 23.79 -15.81
N MET A 106 32.72 25.02 -15.66
CA MET A 106 34.04 25.23 -15.03
C MET A 106 34.01 25.16 -13.49
N LYS A 107 32.85 24.88 -12.86
CA LYS A 107 32.79 24.59 -11.42
C LYS A 107 33.30 23.18 -11.07
N LEU A 108 33.54 22.31 -12.06
CA LEU A 108 34.13 20.97 -11.83
C LEU A 108 35.64 20.87 -12.16
N TYR A 109 36.28 21.92 -12.69
CA TYR A 109 37.70 21.85 -13.11
C TYR A 109 38.59 22.98 -12.55
N VAL A 110 38.10 23.75 -11.56
CA VAL A 110 38.91 24.78 -10.85
C VAL A 110 39.31 24.34 -9.44
N ASP A 111 39.02 23.11 -9.03
CA ASP A 111 39.43 22.55 -7.72
C ASP A 111 40.89 22.07 -7.65
N LEU A 112 41.75 22.40 -8.62
CA LEU A 112 43.16 22.00 -8.65
C LEU A 112 44.16 23.14 -8.48
N LYS A 113 43.73 24.30 -7.98
CA LYS A 113 44.65 25.26 -7.36
C LYS A 113 44.25 25.47 -5.91
N PRO A 114 45.15 25.24 -4.93
CA PRO A 114 44.87 25.59 -3.55
C PRO A 114 44.64 27.12 -3.51
N LYS A 115 43.41 27.51 -3.23
CA LYS A 115 43.09 28.88 -2.80
C LYS A 115 43.83 29.10 -1.46
N PRO A 116 44.37 30.30 -1.19
CA PRO A 116 44.85 30.59 0.14
C PRO A 116 43.68 30.43 1.11
N GLU A 117 43.86 29.60 2.13
CA GLU A 117 42.89 29.17 3.16
C GLU A 117 42.29 30.32 4.02
N ALA A 118 42.42 31.58 3.58
CA ALA A 118 41.96 32.78 4.28
C ALA A 118 40.92 33.62 3.49
N SER A 119 40.65 33.34 2.21
CA SER A 119 39.70 34.16 1.42
C SER A 119 38.23 33.82 1.72
N ASP A 120 37.92 32.52 1.88
CA ASP A 120 36.54 32.08 2.05
C ASP A 120 35.99 32.43 3.45
N ASP A 121 36.82 32.39 4.50
CA ASP A 121 36.46 32.82 5.86
C ASP A 121 36.16 34.33 5.93
N ILE A 122 36.91 35.14 5.20
CA ILE A 122 36.66 36.59 5.11
C ILE A 122 35.33 36.83 4.40
N ALA A 123 35.07 36.18 3.27
CA ALA A 123 33.80 36.33 2.55
C ALA A 123 32.58 35.91 3.39
N LEU A 124 32.69 34.83 4.17
CA LEU A 124 31.65 34.40 5.12
C LEU A 124 31.42 35.46 6.20
N TRP A 125 32.48 35.99 6.81
CA TRP A 125 32.38 37.03 7.83
C TRP A 125 31.78 38.33 7.28
N LEU A 126 32.20 38.75 6.08
CA LEU A 126 31.63 39.92 5.39
C LEU A 126 30.13 39.72 5.14
N ALA A 127 29.73 38.55 4.64
CA ALA A 127 28.34 38.23 4.36
C ALA A 127 27.50 38.16 5.64
N ASP A 128 28.05 37.63 6.75
CA ASP A 128 27.39 37.63 8.06
C ASP A 128 27.13 39.06 8.54
N GLU A 129 28.12 39.94 8.47
CA GLU A 129 27.95 41.31 8.90
C GLU A 129 26.95 42.09 8.01
N PHE A 130 26.93 41.81 6.71
CA PHE A 130 25.91 42.36 5.81
C PHE A 130 24.50 41.89 6.18
N THR A 131 24.33 40.59 6.42
CA THR A 131 23.02 39.96 6.60
C THR A 131 22.49 39.98 8.04
N GLN A 132 23.30 40.42 9.00
CA GLN A 132 22.85 40.69 10.38
C GLN A 132 21.74 41.75 10.44
N ARG A 133 21.83 42.80 9.61
CA ARG A 133 20.82 43.87 9.56
C ARG A 133 20.09 43.86 8.23
N GLN A 134 18.77 43.71 8.31
CA GLN A 134 17.87 43.73 7.15
C GLN A 134 18.06 44.98 6.28
N ASP A 135 18.24 46.15 6.91
CA ASP A 135 18.43 47.43 6.24
C ASP A 135 19.58 47.41 5.23
N ASN A 136 20.65 46.64 5.49
CA ASN A 136 21.83 46.61 4.63
C ASN A 136 21.50 46.01 3.26
N ILE A 137 20.72 44.93 3.22
CA ILE A 137 20.26 44.31 1.98
C ILE A 137 19.21 45.20 1.30
N THR A 138 18.30 45.80 2.08
CA THR A 138 17.30 46.74 1.54
C THR A 138 17.97 47.92 0.83
N VAL A 139 19.04 48.49 1.39
CA VAL A 139 19.80 49.59 0.76
C VAL A 139 20.40 49.16 -0.58
N LEU A 140 20.98 47.95 -0.68
CA LEU A 140 21.49 47.43 -1.96
C LEU A 140 20.38 47.26 -3.01
N LEU A 141 19.18 46.88 -2.56
CA LEU A 141 18.00 46.79 -3.43
C LEU A 141 17.46 48.17 -3.83
N ASP A 142 17.47 49.15 -2.92
CA ASP A 142 17.09 50.55 -3.22
C ASP A 142 18.02 51.17 -4.28
N LEU A 143 19.32 50.83 -4.24
CA LEU A 143 20.29 51.29 -5.24
C LEU A 143 19.97 50.82 -6.66
N LEU A 144 19.17 49.75 -6.83
CA LEU A 144 18.72 49.29 -8.14
C LEU A 144 17.75 50.27 -8.81
N ASP A 145 17.03 51.10 -8.04
CA ASP A 145 16.10 52.10 -8.55
C ASP A 145 16.84 53.35 -9.10
N THR A 146 18.08 53.59 -8.68
CA THR A 146 18.90 54.74 -9.15
C THR A 146 19.20 54.65 -10.65
N GLN A 147 19.38 55.75 -11.39
CA GLN A 147 19.70 55.65 -12.84
C GLN A 147 21.17 55.33 -13.12
N ASP A 148 22.04 55.50 -12.13
CA ASP A 148 23.49 55.33 -12.29
C ASP A 148 23.88 53.88 -12.63
N PHE A 149 24.85 53.74 -13.54
CA PHE A 149 25.29 52.43 -14.03
C PHE A 149 26.04 51.63 -12.97
N TYR A 150 26.98 52.27 -12.27
CA TYR A 150 27.87 51.58 -11.33
C TYR A 150 27.13 51.20 -10.05
N SER A 151 26.26 52.08 -9.58
CA SER A 151 25.41 51.84 -8.40
C SER A 151 24.55 50.59 -8.59
N ARG A 152 23.91 50.42 -9.76
CA ARG A 152 23.15 49.20 -10.07
C ARG A 152 24.06 47.97 -10.20
N LEU A 153 25.06 48.04 -11.08
CA LEU A 153 25.90 46.88 -11.41
C LEU A 153 26.62 46.35 -10.17
N TYR A 154 27.26 47.23 -9.39
CA TYR A 154 28.01 46.81 -8.22
C TYR A 154 27.11 46.37 -7.07
N SER A 155 25.90 46.91 -6.95
CA SER A 155 24.92 46.39 -5.98
C SER A 155 24.50 44.96 -6.33
N LEU A 156 24.26 44.66 -7.61
CA LEU A 156 23.96 43.30 -8.07
C LEU A 156 25.12 42.34 -7.84
N GLN A 157 26.35 42.73 -8.20
CA GLN A 157 27.54 41.91 -7.98
C GLN A 157 27.79 41.66 -6.49
N LEU A 158 27.55 42.65 -5.65
CA LEU A 158 27.72 42.53 -4.20
C LEU A 158 26.64 41.61 -3.61
N LEU A 159 25.38 41.76 -4.05
CA LEU A 159 24.31 40.82 -3.69
C LEU A 159 24.64 39.39 -4.12
N SER A 160 25.20 39.18 -5.33
CA SER A 160 25.67 37.88 -5.81
C SER A 160 26.78 37.30 -4.93
N ALA A 161 27.73 38.13 -4.48
CA ALA A 161 28.81 37.72 -3.59
C ALA A 161 28.29 37.32 -2.20
N ILE A 162 27.38 38.12 -1.62
CA ILE A 162 26.75 37.82 -0.32
C ILE A 162 25.91 36.54 -0.43
N LEU A 163 25.11 36.41 -1.48
CA LEU A 163 24.28 35.22 -1.73
C LEU A 163 25.13 33.95 -1.87
N SER A 164 26.28 34.04 -2.54
CA SER A 164 27.20 32.90 -2.69
C SER A 164 27.82 32.44 -1.38
N ALA A 165 28.03 33.35 -0.43
CA ALA A 165 28.59 33.04 0.90
C ALA A 165 27.50 32.62 1.91
N ARG A 166 26.33 33.29 1.91
CA ARG A 166 25.21 33.05 2.85
C ARG A 166 23.87 32.98 2.11
N PRO A 167 23.56 31.86 1.41
CA PRO A 167 22.40 31.78 0.53
C PRO A 167 21.07 31.95 1.27
N ASP A 168 20.83 31.14 2.30
CA ASP A 168 19.53 31.09 3.00
C ASP A 168 19.19 32.44 3.66
N ARG A 169 20.17 33.03 4.33
CA ARG A 169 19.99 34.33 4.99
C ARG A 169 19.79 35.46 3.98
N THR A 170 20.54 35.46 2.87
CA THR A 170 20.34 36.47 1.82
C THR A 170 18.97 36.35 1.18
N GLN A 171 18.50 35.12 0.93
CA GLN A 171 17.15 34.85 0.42
C GLN A 171 16.07 35.38 1.37
N GLU A 172 16.20 35.14 2.68
CA GLU A 172 15.28 35.68 3.69
C GLU A 172 15.27 37.21 3.70
N CYS A 173 16.44 37.85 3.61
CA CYS A 173 16.53 39.30 3.54
C CYS A 173 15.88 39.85 2.25
N VAL A 174 16.11 39.25 1.09
CA VAL A 174 15.48 39.68 -0.17
C VAL A 174 13.96 39.48 -0.12
N PHE A 175 13.49 38.38 0.48
CA PHE A 175 12.07 38.07 0.64
C PHE A 175 11.34 39.08 1.55
N THR A 176 11.99 39.48 2.65
CA THR A 176 11.41 40.41 3.63
C THR A 176 11.55 41.88 3.23
N ALA A 177 12.46 42.21 2.32
CA ALA A 177 12.64 43.57 1.81
C ALA A 177 11.41 44.05 1.04
N PRO A 178 10.90 45.27 1.28
CA PRO A 178 9.79 45.83 0.53
C PRO A 178 10.09 45.87 -0.98
N LEU A 179 9.21 45.26 -1.78
CA LEU A 179 9.37 45.15 -3.24
C LEU A 179 10.72 44.56 -3.69
N GLY A 180 11.42 43.81 -2.82
CA GLY A 180 12.77 43.33 -3.10
C GLY A 180 12.84 42.47 -4.35
N ILE A 181 11.89 41.53 -4.49
CA ILE A 181 11.80 40.64 -5.65
C ILE A 181 11.39 41.42 -6.91
N SER A 182 10.38 42.29 -6.82
CA SER A 182 9.90 43.10 -7.93
C SER A 182 11.01 43.98 -8.51
N ARG A 183 11.87 44.56 -7.65
CA ARG A 183 13.07 45.31 -8.05
C ARG A 183 14.10 44.44 -8.75
N LEU A 184 14.36 43.23 -8.27
CA LEU A 184 15.31 42.33 -8.93
C LEU A 184 14.79 41.86 -10.29
N VAL A 185 13.48 41.61 -10.43
CA VAL A 185 12.88 41.20 -11.71
C VAL A 185 12.83 42.38 -12.70
N SER A 186 12.66 43.62 -12.22
CA SER A 186 12.66 44.82 -13.07
C SER A 186 14.01 45.07 -13.75
N VAL A 187 15.12 44.64 -13.14
CA VAL A 187 16.47 44.71 -13.72
C VAL A 187 16.59 43.95 -15.05
N LEU A 188 15.74 42.94 -15.29
CA LEU A 188 15.71 42.23 -16.58
C LEU A 188 15.27 43.12 -17.75
N ASP A 189 14.63 44.27 -17.49
CA ASP A 189 14.28 45.27 -18.52
C ASP A 189 15.35 46.36 -18.69
N ASP A 190 16.48 46.29 -17.98
CA ASP A 190 17.52 47.30 -18.10
C ASP A 190 18.12 47.29 -19.53
N LYS A 191 18.22 48.48 -20.14
CA LYS A 191 18.73 48.65 -21.51
C LYS A 191 20.22 48.31 -21.62
N ARG A 192 20.94 48.25 -20.50
CA ARG A 192 22.38 48.01 -20.46
C ARG A 192 22.63 46.54 -20.18
N ASP A 193 23.17 45.83 -21.17
CA ASP A 193 23.38 44.38 -21.11
C ASP A 193 24.15 43.95 -19.86
N ALA A 194 25.17 44.71 -19.43
CA ALA A 194 25.96 44.37 -18.24
C ALA A 194 25.12 44.30 -16.95
N VAL A 195 24.17 45.23 -16.75
CA VAL A 195 23.31 45.25 -15.55
C VAL A 195 22.26 44.15 -15.65
N ARG A 196 21.63 44.03 -16.81
CA ARG A 196 20.60 43.04 -17.11
C ARG A 196 21.10 41.61 -16.96
N ASN A 197 22.28 41.31 -17.51
CA ASN A 197 22.89 39.98 -17.46
C ASN A 197 23.32 39.62 -16.03
N GLU A 198 23.84 40.59 -15.25
CA GLU A 198 24.14 40.36 -13.84
C GLU A 198 22.86 40.08 -13.03
N GLY A 199 21.78 40.81 -13.29
CA GLY A 199 20.47 40.56 -12.67
C GLY A 199 19.92 39.16 -13.00
N LEU A 200 20.09 38.70 -14.23
CA LEU A 200 19.73 37.34 -14.66
C LEU A 200 20.51 36.27 -13.87
N LEU A 201 21.83 36.44 -13.72
CA LEU A 201 22.67 35.51 -12.95
C LEU A 201 22.32 35.50 -11.45
N LEU A 202 22.03 36.68 -10.88
CA LEU A 202 21.60 36.80 -9.50
C LEU A 202 20.27 36.07 -9.26
N LEU A 203 19.26 36.31 -10.11
CA LEU A 203 17.96 35.60 -10.02
C LEU A 203 18.12 34.08 -10.19
N THR A 204 19.02 33.66 -11.08
CA THR A 204 19.33 32.24 -11.29
C THR A 204 19.95 31.62 -10.04
N SER A 205 20.77 32.36 -9.30
CA SER A 205 21.39 31.90 -8.05
C SER A 205 20.44 32.00 -6.85
N LEU A 206 19.46 32.91 -6.89
CA LEU A 206 18.54 33.19 -5.80
C LEU A 206 17.39 32.18 -5.71
N THR A 207 16.91 31.68 -6.84
CA THR A 207 15.69 30.85 -6.96
C THR A 207 15.81 29.33 -6.74
N PRO A 208 16.97 28.64 -6.76
CA PRO A 208 17.01 27.17 -6.73
C PRO A 208 16.43 26.52 -5.47
N SER A 209 16.63 27.13 -4.31
CA SER A 209 16.35 26.50 -3.00
C SER A 209 15.01 26.88 -2.38
N SER A 210 14.28 27.84 -2.94
CA SER A 210 13.05 28.38 -2.34
C SER A 210 11.87 28.37 -3.31
N PRO A 211 10.85 27.52 -3.11
CA PRO A 211 9.68 27.47 -3.96
C PRO A 211 8.81 28.73 -3.83
N GLU A 212 8.84 29.42 -2.69
CA GLU A 212 8.16 30.70 -2.48
C GLU A 212 8.79 31.80 -3.32
N LEU A 213 10.12 31.90 -3.34
CA LEU A 213 10.82 32.86 -4.20
C LEU A 213 10.55 32.57 -5.68
N GLN A 214 10.56 31.31 -6.10
CA GLN A 214 10.21 30.94 -7.47
C GLN A 214 8.81 31.41 -7.85
N LYS A 215 7.80 31.26 -6.96
CA LYS A 215 6.43 31.72 -7.21
C LYS A 215 6.38 33.24 -7.36
N LEU A 216 7.00 33.97 -6.43
CA LEU A 216 7.01 35.43 -6.44
C LEU A 216 7.71 35.98 -7.69
N VAL A 217 8.87 35.43 -8.05
CA VAL A 217 9.57 35.81 -9.29
C VAL A 217 8.69 35.54 -10.52
N ALA A 218 8.01 34.38 -10.57
CA ALA A 218 7.11 34.08 -11.69
C ALA A 218 5.92 35.06 -11.79
N PHE A 219 5.32 35.45 -10.65
CA PHE A 219 4.20 36.40 -10.61
C PHE A 219 4.58 37.83 -11.03
N GLU A 220 5.85 38.21 -10.93
CA GLU A 220 6.39 39.47 -11.47
C GLU A 220 6.61 39.45 -13.00
N ASN A 221 5.88 38.59 -13.70
CA ASN A 221 5.94 38.36 -15.14
C ASN A 221 7.34 37.97 -15.66
N ALA A 222 8.11 37.23 -14.85
CA ALA A 222 9.46 36.82 -15.23
C ALA A 222 9.49 35.95 -16.49
N PHE A 223 8.49 35.09 -16.72
CA PHE A 223 8.48 34.22 -17.91
C PHE A 223 8.48 35.02 -19.22
N ASP A 224 7.63 36.03 -19.35
CA ASP A 224 7.59 36.86 -20.55
C ASP A 224 8.87 37.66 -20.75
N ARG A 225 9.42 38.22 -19.65
CA ARG A 225 10.71 38.91 -19.66
C ARG A 225 11.81 37.99 -20.19
N ILE A 226 11.89 36.76 -19.68
CA ILE A 226 12.90 35.79 -20.11
C ILE A 226 12.73 35.41 -21.59
N PHE A 227 11.50 35.16 -22.07
CA PHE A 227 11.26 34.88 -23.50
C PHE A 227 11.66 36.05 -24.40
N ASN A 228 11.39 37.28 -23.97
CA ASN A 228 11.81 38.47 -24.70
C ASN A 228 13.33 38.59 -24.75
N LEU A 229 14.03 38.31 -23.65
CA LEU A 229 15.50 38.26 -23.61
C LEU A 229 16.06 37.20 -24.56
N ILE A 230 15.50 35.99 -24.57
CA ILE A 230 15.89 34.94 -25.51
C ILE A 230 15.72 35.42 -26.96
N SER A 231 14.62 36.12 -27.27
CA SER A 231 14.39 36.66 -28.61
C SER A 231 15.37 37.78 -28.98
N LEU A 232 15.72 38.66 -28.02
CA LEU A 232 16.65 39.77 -28.24
C LEU A 232 18.09 39.28 -28.47
N GLU A 233 18.48 38.19 -27.80
CA GLU A 233 19.81 37.60 -27.88
C GLU A 233 20.01 36.66 -29.08
N GLY A 234 19.05 36.58 -30.01
CA GLY A 234 19.17 35.77 -31.23
C GLY A 234 18.57 34.36 -31.13
N SER A 235 17.55 34.17 -30.28
CA SER A 235 16.82 32.91 -30.12
C SER A 235 17.75 31.73 -29.80
N LEU A 236 17.30 30.49 -30.03
CA LEU A 236 18.12 29.30 -29.76
C LEU A 236 19.28 29.12 -30.75
N THR A 237 19.15 29.67 -31.97
CA THR A 237 20.04 29.38 -33.10
C THR A 237 21.29 30.24 -33.11
N HIS A 238 21.14 31.53 -32.83
CA HIS A 238 22.24 32.50 -32.77
C HIS A 238 22.56 32.94 -31.33
N GLY A 239 21.74 32.54 -30.36
CA GLY A 239 21.90 32.83 -28.94
C GLY A 239 23.22 32.35 -28.33
N GLY A 240 23.87 33.25 -27.60
CA GLY A 240 25.06 32.97 -26.81
C GLY A 240 24.76 32.39 -25.42
N ILE A 241 25.68 32.61 -24.48
CA ILE A 241 25.57 32.15 -23.08
C ILE A 241 24.37 32.79 -22.36
N ILE A 242 23.96 34.01 -22.73
CA ILE A 242 22.81 34.67 -22.10
C ILE A 242 21.51 33.89 -22.32
N VAL A 243 21.34 33.25 -23.48
CA VAL A 243 20.19 32.36 -23.74
C VAL A 243 20.26 31.12 -22.84
N GLN A 244 21.45 30.57 -22.62
CA GLN A 244 21.64 29.48 -21.67
C GLN A 244 21.29 29.88 -20.23
N ASP A 245 21.70 31.08 -19.80
CA ASP A 245 21.38 31.61 -18.47
C ASP A 245 19.86 31.85 -18.33
N CYS A 246 19.20 32.34 -19.38
CA CYS A 246 17.75 32.47 -19.45
C CYS A 246 17.03 31.12 -19.28
N LEU A 247 17.49 30.08 -19.99
CA LEU A 247 16.95 28.72 -19.87
C LEU A 247 17.20 28.13 -18.48
N SER A 248 18.33 28.47 -17.86
CA SER A 248 18.67 28.05 -16.49
C SER A 248 17.75 28.70 -15.46
N LEU A 249 17.43 29.99 -15.61
CA LEU A 249 16.43 30.66 -14.78
C LEU A 249 15.04 30.05 -14.98
N LEU A 250 14.61 29.80 -16.23
CA LEU A 250 13.34 29.10 -16.50
C LEU A 250 13.30 27.74 -15.82
N ALA A 251 14.38 26.96 -15.92
CA ALA A 251 14.48 25.67 -15.27
C ALA A 251 14.31 25.78 -13.75
N ASN A 252 14.99 26.74 -13.10
CA ASN A 252 14.87 26.96 -11.65
C ASN A 252 13.45 27.35 -11.23
N LEU A 253 12.77 28.21 -12.01
CA LEU A 253 11.40 28.62 -11.72
C LEU A 253 10.38 27.49 -11.86
N LEU A 254 10.67 26.47 -12.67
CA LEU A 254 9.74 25.39 -13.00
C LEU A 254 10.04 24.07 -12.26
N ARG A 255 11.28 23.86 -11.83
CA ARG A 255 11.73 22.63 -11.19
C ARG A 255 11.02 22.44 -9.84
N PHE A 256 10.32 21.30 -9.72
CA PHE A 256 9.55 20.93 -8.53
C PHE A 256 8.51 21.97 -8.07
N ASN A 257 8.04 22.84 -8.97
CA ASN A 257 7.08 23.89 -8.65
C ASN A 257 5.80 23.77 -9.49
N ILE A 258 4.84 22.99 -8.98
CA ILE A 258 3.56 22.70 -9.66
C ILE A 258 2.74 23.98 -9.92
N SER A 259 2.81 24.95 -9.01
CA SER A 259 2.14 26.25 -9.16
C SER A 259 2.67 27.01 -10.37
N ASN A 260 3.99 27.10 -10.49
CA ASN A 260 4.63 27.78 -11.61
C ASN A 260 4.42 27.02 -12.93
N GLN A 261 4.43 25.69 -12.91
CA GLN A 261 4.12 24.90 -14.10
C GLN A 261 2.69 25.16 -14.60
N SER A 262 1.72 25.27 -13.69
CA SER A 262 0.33 25.61 -14.03
C SER A 262 0.21 27.04 -14.52
N PHE A 263 0.84 28.00 -13.83
CA PHE A 263 0.87 29.40 -14.24
C PHE A 263 1.48 29.55 -15.64
N PHE A 264 2.63 28.92 -15.91
CA PHE A 264 3.29 28.91 -17.22
C PHE A 264 2.38 28.39 -18.35
N ARG A 265 1.59 27.36 -18.06
CA ARG A 265 0.60 26.81 -19.01
C ARG A 265 -0.53 27.80 -19.29
N GLU A 266 -1.01 28.49 -18.25
CA GLU A 266 -2.16 29.40 -18.31
C GLU A 266 -1.81 30.78 -18.88
N THR A 267 -0.56 31.22 -18.78
CA THR A 267 -0.07 32.51 -19.29
C THR A 267 0.38 32.46 -20.76
N GLY A 268 0.10 31.37 -21.49
CA GLY A 268 0.42 31.27 -22.91
C GLY A 268 1.92 31.12 -23.22
N CYS A 269 2.71 30.61 -22.28
CA CYS A 269 4.14 30.36 -22.51
C CYS A 269 4.41 29.10 -23.35
N VAL A 270 3.49 28.13 -23.38
CA VAL A 270 3.64 26.90 -24.18
C VAL A 270 3.73 27.16 -25.70
N PRO A 271 2.88 28.02 -26.31
CA PRO A 271 3.07 28.48 -27.69
C PRO A 271 4.44 29.12 -27.97
N LYS A 272 5.03 29.83 -26.99
CA LYS A 272 6.36 30.45 -27.14
C LYS A 272 7.45 29.38 -27.23
N LEU A 273 7.35 28.31 -26.45
CA LEU A 273 8.24 27.14 -26.55
C LEU A 273 8.19 26.51 -27.95
N LYS A 274 6.97 26.30 -28.47
CA LYS A 274 6.77 25.76 -29.83
C LYS A 274 7.46 26.63 -30.88
N ARG A 275 7.32 27.95 -30.78
CA ARG A 275 7.96 28.91 -31.70
C ARG A 275 9.48 28.81 -31.66
N LEU A 276 10.08 28.78 -30.47
CA LEU A 276 11.54 28.63 -30.34
C LEU A 276 12.04 27.33 -31.00
N LEU A 277 11.31 26.23 -30.81
CA LEU A 277 11.66 24.94 -31.43
C LEU A 277 11.43 24.92 -32.95
N SER A 278 10.40 25.62 -33.47
CA SER A 278 10.15 25.69 -34.91
C SER A 278 11.21 26.52 -35.63
N ASP A 279 11.54 27.67 -35.08
CA ASP A 279 12.55 28.58 -35.63
C ASP A 279 13.91 27.86 -35.65
N ALA A 280 14.22 27.12 -34.58
CA ALA A 280 15.45 26.35 -34.49
C ALA A 280 15.51 25.10 -35.36
N ALA A 281 14.39 24.58 -35.88
CA ALA A 281 14.41 23.51 -36.86
C ALA A 281 14.56 24.05 -38.28
N ALA A 282 13.85 25.13 -38.63
CA ALA A 282 13.89 25.73 -39.96
C ALA A 282 15.31 26.20 -40.37
N GLU A 283 16.08 26.71 -39.41
CA GLU A 283 17.46 27.15 -39.66
C GLU A 283 18.50 26.01 -39.56
N GLN A 284 18.09 24.74 -39.44
CA GLN A 284 19.02 23.61 -39.62
C GLN A 284 19.38 23.43 -41.10
N ASP A 285 18.50 23.74 -42.04
CA ASP A 285 18.81 23.51 -43.45
C ASP A 285 19.85 24.49 -44.04
N ALA A 286 20.13 25.61 -43.37
CA ALA A 286 21.05 26.66 -43.80
C ALA A 286 22.52 26.42 -43.37
N HIS A 287 22.99 25.16 -43.38
CA HIS A 287 24.26 24.75 -42.77
C HIS A 287 25.57 25.14 -43.50
N GLU A 288 25.53 25.85 -44.62
CA GLU A 288 26.75 26.34 -45.26
C GLU A 288 27.34 27.54 -44.51
N GLY A 289 28.48 27.32 -43.83
CA GLY A 289 29.35 28.39 -43.31
C GLY A 289 29.24 28.74 -41.81
N VAL A 290 28.43 28.03 -41.01
CA VAL A 290 28.32 28.29 -39.56
C VAL A 290 29.54 27.75 -38.79
N PRO A 291 30.25 28.57 -37.98
CA PRO A 291 31.37 28.12 -37.16
C PRO A 291 31.01 27.01 -36.16
N GLU A 292 31.96 26.12 -35.87
CA GLU A 292 31.77 24.97 -34.97
C GLU A 292 31.37 25.38 -33.54
N TRP A 293 31.93 26.47 -33.01
CA TRP A 293 31.57 26.98 -31.69
C TRP A 293 30.11 27.45 -31.61
N ALA A 294 29.58 28.04 -32.69
CA ALA A 294 28.20 28.51 -32.77
C ALA A 294 27.24 27.33 -32.88
N ARG A 295 27.63 26.27 -33.60
CA ARG A 295 26.90 25.00 -33.66
C ARG A 295 26.80 24.34 -32.28
N SER A 296 27.93 24.24 -31.57
CA SER A 296 27.96 23.69 -30.21
C SER A 296 27.09 24.50 -29.23
N GLN A 297 27.11 25.83 -29.32
CA GLN A 297 26.24 26.67 -28.46
C GLN A 297 24.76 26.49 -28.79
N ARG A 298 24.40 26.43 -30.08
CA ARG A 298 23.04 26.08 -30.52
C ARG A 298 22.59 24.73 -29.97
N GLY A 299 23.46 23.72 -30.01
CA GLY A 299 23.20 22.40 -29.43
C GLY A 299 22.88 22.48 -27.94
N LYS A 300 23.66 23.26 -27.17
CA LYS A 300 23.42 23.50 -25.74
C LYS A 300 22.11 24.23 -25.46
N ASN A 301 21.76 25.24 -26.27
CA ASN A 301 20.50 25.97 -26.11
C ASN A 301 19.29 25.07 -26.40
N LEU A 302 19.36 24.25 -27.45
CA LEU A 302 18.33 23.27 -27.79
C LEU A 302 18.18 22.22 -26.68
N TRP A 303 19.29 21.67 -26.20
CA TRP A 303 19.30 20.74 -25.08
C TRP A 303 18.67 21.36 -23.82
N GLY A 304 19.05 22.59 -23.48
CA GLY A 304 18.52 23.32 -22.34
C GLY A 304 17.00 23.56 -22.44
N LEU A 305 16.49 23.87 -23.64
CA LEU A 305 15.05 24.03 -23.83
C LEU A 305 14.29 22.70 -23.68
N LEU A 306 14.84 21.60 -24.21
CA LEU A 306 14.24 20.27 -24.05
C LEU A 306 14.23 19.85 -22.56
N ALA A 307 15.32 20.13 -21.84
CA ALA A 307 15.38 19.90 -20.40
C ALA A 307 14.29 20.69 -19.65
N VAL A 308 14.02 21.95 -20.04
CA VAL A 308 12.91 22.75 -19.49
C VAL A 308 11.56 22.08 -19.77
N VAL A 309 11.31 21.56 -20.97
CA VAL A 309 10.06 20.83 -21.29
C VAL A 309 9.90 19.60 -20.39
N ARG A 310 10.98 18.85 -20.13
CA ARG A 310 10.94 17.65 -19.28
C ARG A 310 10.64 17.92 -17.82
N LEU A 311 10.88 19.13 -17.30
CA LEU A 311 10.50 19.49 -15.92
C LEU A 311 8.99 19.37 -15.65
N PHE A 312 8.17 19.46 -16.70
CA PHE A 312 6.72 19.29 -16.63
C PHE A 312 6.25 17.83 -16.69
N LEU A 313 7.17 16.90 -16.98
CA LEU A 313 6.89 15.52 -17.37
C LEU A 313 7.42 14.51 -16.34
N VAL A 314 7.31 14.86 -15.05
CA VAL A 314 7.73 13.98 -13.96
C VAL A 314 6.89 12.70 -13.98
N ARG A 315 7.55 11.54 -14.04
CA ARG A 315 6.90 10.22 -14.08
C ARG A 315 6.05 10.03 -12.81
N GLY A 316 4.77 9.71 -12.98
CA GLY A 316 3.81 9.55 -11.87
C GLY A 316 3.31 10.86 -11.24
N GLY A 317 3.72 12.03 -11.75
CA GLY A 317 3.25 13.32 -11.26
C GLY A 317 1.78 13.59 -11.59
N LEU A 318 1.02 14.11 -10.61
CA LEU A 318 -0.42 14.41 -10.77
C LEU A 318 -0.72 15.42 -11.89
N GLY A 319 0.18 16.38 -12.12
CA GLY A 319 0.03 17.40 -13.17
C GLY A 319 0.52 16.97 -14.56
N THR A 320 1.18 15.81 -14.67
CA THR A 320 1.90 15.40 -15.88
C THR A 320 0.97 15.22 -17.07
N GLN A 321 -0.17 14.54 -16.91
CA GLN A 321 -1.12 14.33 -18.01
C GLN A 321 -1.71 15.64 -18.55
N VAL A 322 -1.97 16.62 -17.67
CA VAL A 322 -2.46 17.94 -18.07
C VAL A 322 -1.41 18.67 -18.90
N ASN A 323 -0.14 18.62 -18.47
CA ASN A 323 0.98 19.22 -19.19
C ASN A 323 1.21 18.54 -20.55
N GLN A 324 1.19 17.20 -20.60
CA GLN A 324 1.29 16.43 -21.84
C GLN A 324 0.22 16.85 -22.86
N ASN A 325 -1.04 16.97 -22.41
CA ASN A 325 -2.14 17.41 -23.26
C ASN A 325 -1.95 18.85 -23.76
N ALA A 326 -1.45 19.76 -22.92
CA ALA A 326 -1.16 21.14 -23.34
C ALA A 326 -0.04 21.19 -24.39
N PHE A 327 1.04 20.43 -24.19
CA PHE A 327 2.13 20.33 -25.17
C PHE A 327 1.68 19.72 -26.49
N TRP A 328 0.78 18.74 -26.46
CA TRP A 328 0.16 18.18 -27.66
C TRP A 328 -0.70 19.20 -28.40
N GLN A 329 -1.63 19.87 -27.70
CA GLN A 329 -2.54 20.85 -28.28
C GLN A 329 -1.80 22.00 -28.97
N HIS A 330 -0.68 22.44 -28.41
CA HIS A 330 0.14 23.50 -28.99
C HIS A 330 1.19 23.00 -30.01
N GLY A 331 1.31 21.69 -30.23
CA GLY A 331 2.20 21.10 -31.23
C GLY A 331 3.68 21.02 -30.82
N VAL A 332 3.98 21.06 -29.52
CA VAL A 332 5.36 20.90 -29.01
C VAL A 332 5.88 19.49 -29.28
N LEU A 333 5.07 18.45 -29.05
CA LEU A 333 5.48 17.06 -29.31
C LEU A 333 5.91 16.84 -30.77
N LEU A 334 5.14 17.35 -31.72
CA LEU A 334 5.45 17.24 -33.14
C LEU A 334 6.80 17.89 -33.47
N GLN A 335 7.06 19.06 -32.90
CA GLN A 335 8.30 19.78 -33.16
C GLN A 335 9.53 19.10 -32.54
N VAL A 336 9.39 18.58 -31.32
CA VAL A 336 10.45 17.79 -30.66
C VAL A 336 10.74 16.51 -31.45
N LEU A 337 9.70 15.85 -31.97
CA LEU A 337 9.85 14.64 -32.77
C LEU A 337 10.57 14.93 -34.10
N HIS A 338 10.19 15.99 -34.81
CA HIS A 338 10.89 16.41 -36.02
C HIS A 338 12.36 16.75 -35.72
N LEU A 339 12.64 17.44 -34.62
CA LEU A 339 14.00 17.73 -34.19
C LEU A 339 14.82 16.46 -33.94
N ALA A 340 14.23 15.42 -33.33
CA ALA A 340 14.89 14.15 -33.08
C ALA A 340 15.30 13.42 -34.37
N PHE A 341 14.43 13.44 -35.39
CA PHE A 341 14.64 12.75 -36.67
C PHE A 341 15.39 13.58 -37.72
N HIS A 342 15.59 14.88 -37.47
CA HIS A 342 16.34 15.71 -38.39
C HIS A 342 17.80 15.27 -38.49
N ARG A 343 18.31 15.19 -39.72
CA ARG A 343 19.64 14.63 -40.03
C ARG A 343 20.77 15.43 -39.41
N ALA A 344 20.60 16.74 -39.34
CA ALA A 344 21.64 17.65 -38.87
C ALA A 344 21.66 17.86 -37.34
N THR A 345 20.74 17.23 -36.61
CA THR A 345 20.70 17.31 -35.15
C THR A 345 21.91 16.60 -34.53
N GLU A 346 22.59 17.29 -33.61
CA GLU A 346 23.68 16.73 -32.81
C GLU A 346 23.19 15.56 -31.94
N MET A 347 24.06 14.58 -31.68
CA MET A 347 23.66 13.35 -31.00
C MET A 347 23.06 13.61 -29.61
N ALA A 348 23.68 14.47 -28.80
CA ALA A 348 23.19 14.81 -27.46
C ALA A 348 21.78 15.45 -27.50
N VAL A 349 21.52 16.32 -28.48
CA VAL A 349 20.19 16.94 -28.67
C VAL A 349 19.18 15.90 -29.14
N ARG A 350 19.58 14.98 -30.03
CA ARG A 350 18.72 13.88 -30.49
C ARG A 350 18.29 12.96 -29.35
N VAL A 351 19.24 12.57 -28.48
CA VAL A 351 18.97 11.75 -27.29
C VAL A 351 17.96 12.45 -26.38
N GLU A 352 18.19 13.73 -26.08
CA GLU A 352 17.31 14.51 -25.23
C GLU A 352 15.91 14.69 -25.85
N ALA A 353 15.84 14.90 -27.18
CA ALA A 353 14.58 15.05 -27.90
C ALA A 353 13.77 13.74 -27.91
N LEU A 354 14.40 12.61 -28.18
CA LEU A 354 13.77 11.28 -28.12
C LEU A 354 13.26 10.97 -26.70
N THR A 355 14.05 11.29 -25.68
CA THR A 355 13.67 11.11 -24.27
C THR A 355 12.50 12.03 -23.91
N THR A 356 12.51 13.27 -24.40
CA THR A 356 11.39 14.22 -24.22
C THR A 356 10.12 13.71 -24.91
N CYS A 357 10.22 13.15 -26.13
CA CYS A 357 9.08 12.50 -26.79
C CYS A 357 8.54 11.33 -25.97
N ALA A 358 9.42 10.50 -25.42
CA ALA A 358 9.03 9.39 -24.55
C ALA A 358 8.24 9.90 -23.34
N ASP A 359 8.77 10.89 -22.62
CA ASP A 359 8.12 11.46 -21.43
C ASP A 359 6.79 12.20 -21.78
N LEU A 360 6.67 12.75 -23.00
CA LEU A 360 5.45 13.42 -23.49
C LEU A 360 4.27 12.46 -23.76
N ILE A 361 4.54 11.23 -24.23
CA ILE A 361 3.49 10.27 -24.58
C ILE A 361 3.21 9.25 -23.47
N ARG A 362 4.17 9.02 -22.57
CA ARG A 362 4.11 7.94 -21.58
C ARG A 362 2.86 8.01 -20.71
N GLY A 363 2.08 6.92 -20.69
CA GLY A 363 0.92 6.77 -19.80
C GLY A 363 -0.27 7.65 -20.15
N ASN A 364 -0.34 8.14 -21.39
CA ASN A 364 -1.46 8.92 -21.91
C ASN A 364 -1.99 8.28 -23.21
N GLY A 365 -3.05 7.47 -23.09
CA GLY A 365 -3.56 6.66 -24.20
C GLY A 365 -3.92 7.45 -25.45
N LYS A 366 -4.54 8.63 -25.30
CA LYS A 366 -4.87 9.48 -26.45
C LYS A 366 -3.64 9.93 -27.22
N LEU A 367 -2.57 10.28 -26.52
CA LEU A 367 -1.33 10.70 -27.17
C LEU A 367 -0.58 9.52 -27.78
N GLN A 368 -0.57 8.38 -27.09
CA GLN A 368 0.00 7.14 -27.61
C GLN A 368 -0.68 6.74 -28.92
N GLU A 369 -2.01 6.68 -28.99
CA GLU A 369 -2.76 6.35 -30.21
C GLU A 369 -2.44 7.28 -31.39
N ASN A 370 -2.37 8.60 -31.14
CA ASN A 370 -2.07 9.57 -32.19
C ASN A 370 -0.60 9.57 -32.61
N PHE A 371 0.32 9.18 -31.71
CA PHE A 371 1.76 9.21 -31.96
C PHE A 371 2.17 8.33 -33.16
N ALA A 372 1.56 7.16 -33.30
CA ALA A 372 1.86 6.23 -34.41
C ALA A 372 1.48 6.77 -35.80
N GLN A 373 0.57 7.74 -35.88
CA GLN A 373 0.13 8.34 -37.14
C GLN A 373 1.08 9.42 -37.65
N ILE A 374 2.02 9.88 -36.81
CA ILE A 374 2.95 10.94 -37.16
C ILE A 374 4.02 10.38 -38.11
N GLN A 375 4.33 11.14 -39.16
CA GLN A 375 5.41 10.81 -40.10
C GLN A 375 6.66 11.63 -39.80
N VAL A 376 7.82 10.97 -39.86
CA VAL A 376 9.14 11.54 -39.59
C VAL A 376 10.09 11.27 -40.75
N GLU A 377 11.20 12.01 -40.81
CA GLU A 377 12.25 11.76 -41.80
C GLU A 377 12.99 10.46 -41.49
N SER A 378 13.22 9.64 -42.51
CA SER A 378 14.01 8.43 -42.36
C SER A 378 15.49 8.77 -42.15
N VAL A 379 16.05 8.22 -41.06
CA VAL A 379 17.47 8.31 -40.69
C VAL A 379 18.35 7.42 -41.58
N ILE A 380 17.76 6.39 -42.20
CA ILE A 380 18.48 5.46 -43.08
C ILE A 380 18.45 6.00 -44.52
N GLU A 381 19.63 6.10 -45.15
CA GLU A 381 19.72 6.38 -46.59
C GLU A 381 19.38 5.12 -47.40
N ASP A 382 18.35 5.19 -48.23
CA ASP A 382 17.98 4.09 -49.12
C ASP A 382 19.03 3.93 -50.25
N PRO A 383 19.76 2.78 -50.33
CA PRO A 383 20.80 2.57 -51.34
C PRO A 383 20.26 2.54 -52.77
N GLN A 384 18.97 2.22 -52.99
CA GLN A 384 18.40 2.04 -54.33
C GLN A 384 18.26 3.37 -55.09
N ARG A 385 18.10 4.50 -54.39
CA ARG A 385 18.02 5.83 -55.02
C ARG A 385 19.37 6.39 -55.52
N ARG A 386 20.50 5.77 -55.18
CA ARG A 386 21.80 6.14 -55.78
C ARG A 386 22.00 5.60 -57.20
N ARG A 387 21.22 4.60 -57.64
CA ARG A 387 21.36 4.00 -58.99
C ARG A 387 20.66 4.79 -60.07
N ASP A 388 19.53 5.42 -59.76
CA ASP A 388 18.84 6.31 -60.68
C ASP A 388 19.46 7.71 -60.55
N GLY A 389 20.45 8.02 -61.39
CA GLY A 389 21.26 9.25 -61.39
C GLY A 389 20.52 10.59 -61.60
N LYS A 390 19.26 10.72 -61.14
CA LYS A 390 18.56 11.99 -60.96
C LYS A 390 18.52 12.30 -59.47
N LEU A 391 19.40 13.19 -59.03
CA LEU A 391 19.29 13.90 -57.76
C LEU A 391 17.98 14.70 -57.74
N GLN A 392 16.87 14.05 -57.37
CA GLN A 392 15.71 14.77 -56.85
C GLN A 392 16.10 15.25 -55.45
N GLN A 393 16.63 16.47 -55.36
CA GLN A 393 17.08 17.11 -54.12
C GLN A 393 15.97 17.28 -53.05
N ASN A 394 14.71 16.92 -53.32
CA ASN A 394 13.57 17.31 -52.47
C ASN A 394 12.59 16.17 -52.07
N SER A 395 12.94 14.88 -52.18
CA SER A 395 12.06 13.80 -51.69
C SER A 395 12.60 13.17 -50.41
N THR A 396 12.45 13.87 -49.28
CA THR A 396 12.70 13.29 -47.95
C THR A 396 11.83 12.04 -47.78
N ASN A 397 12.47 10.89 -47.55
CA ASN A 397 11.75 9.65 -47.34
C ASN A 397 11.06 9.73 -45.98
N LYS A 398 9.72 9.75 -45.96
CA LYS A 398 8.93 9.85 -44.73
C LYS A 398 8.49 8.46 -44.30
N VAL A 399 8.75 8.11 -43.05
CA VAL A 399 8.33 6.86 -42.40
C VAL A 399 7.43 7.18 -41.21
N TYR A 400 6.65 6.21 -40.74
CA TYR A 400 5.89 6.42 -39.51
C TYR A 400 6.82 6.50 -38.30
N ALA A 401 6.43 7.25 -37.27
CA ALA A 401 7.27 7.51 -36.11
C ALA A 401 7.80 6.22 -35.45
N ILE A 402 6.96 5.20 -35.32
CA ILE A 402 7.35 3.90 -34.73
C ILE A 402 8.37 3.17 -35.60
N GLU A 403 8.20 3.19 -36.92
CA GLU A 403 9.16 2.58 -37.86
C GLU A 403 10.51 3.30 -37.81
N GLY A 404 10.49 4.64 -37.77
CA GLY A 404 11.69 5.44 -37.61
C GLY A 404 12.42 5.17 -36.28
N LEU A 405 11.68 4.98 -35.19
CA LEU A 405 12.27 4.62 -33.89
C LEU A 405 12.88 3.22 -33.91
N LEU A 406 12.23 2.24 -34.56
CA LEU A 406 12.77 0.89 -34.71
C LEU A 406 14.04 0.88 -35.57
N ASP A 407 14.06 1.66 -36.65
CA ASP A 407 15.26 1.86 -37.47
C ASP A 407 16.42 2.42 -36.64
N LEU A 408 16.13 3.41 -35.80
CA LEU A 408 17.13 4.03 -34.94
C LEU A 408 17.63 3.06 -33.87
N ALA A 409 16.75 2.29 -33.24
CA ALA A 409 17.10 1.36 -32.17
C ALA A 409 17.85 0.11 -32.66
N LEU A 410 17.40 -0.52 -33.76
CA LEU A 410 17.84 -1.86 -34.17
C LEU A 410 18.80 -1.90 -35.35
N THR A 411 18.78 -0.90 -36.24
CA THR A 411 19.56 -0.94 -37.49
C THR A 411 20.90 -0.20 -37.38
N ILE A 412 20.99 0.83 -36.54
CA ILE A 412 22.22 1.61 -36.36
C ILE A 412 23.16 0.86 -35.42
N SER A 413 24.31 0.40 -35.94
CA SER A 413 25.31 -0.39 -35.19
C SER A 413 26.48 0.44 -34.63
N ALA A 414 26.50 1.75 -34.87
CA ALA A 414 27.61 2.60 -34.46
C ALA A 414 27.65 2.80 -32.93
N VAL A 415 28.81 2.57 -32.31
CA VAL A 415 28.98 2.66 -30.84
C VAL A 415 28.58 4.03 -30.31
N HIS A 416 29.01 5.12 -30.95
CA HIS A 416 28.67 6.49 -30.54
C HIS A 416 27.18 6.85 -30.67
N ALA A 417 26.38 6.02 -31.35
CA ALA A 417 24.94 6.20 -31.47
C ALA A 417 24.16 5.48 -30.37
N PHE A 418 24.83 4.72 -29.49
CA PHE A 418 24.19 3.89 -28.46
C PHE A 418 23.16 4.64 -27.63
N ASP A 419 23.50 5.82 -27.10
CA ASP A 419 22.56 6.60 -26.28
C ASP A 419 21.29 6.98 -27.05
N SER A 420 21.42 7.23 -28.37
CA SER A 420 20.25 7.51 -29.22
C SER A 420 19.39 6.28 -29.45
N ARG A 421 20.01 5.10 -29.59
CA ARG A 421 19.31 3.81 -29.69
C ARG A 421 18.53 3.53 -28.42
N LEU A 422 19.15 3.77 -27.26
CA LEU A 422 18.53 3.62 -25.96
C LEU A 422 17.36 4.60 -25.79
N ALA A 423 17.52 5.87 -26.19
CA ALA A 423 16.45 6.86 -26.14
C ALA A 423 15.28 6.53 -27.09
N ALA A 424 15.55 5.99 -28.28
CA ALA A 424 14.50 5.49 -29.17
C ALA A 424 13.78 4.28 -28.58
N CYS A 425 14.53 3.35 -27.96
CA CYS A 425 13.95 2.23 -27.21
C CYS A 425 13.05 2.73 -26.06
N GLU A 426 13.47 3.72 -25.28
CA GLU A 426 12.64 4.34 -24.24
C GLU A 426 11.36 4.97 -24.81
N CYS A 427 11.44 5.60 -25.99
CA CYS A 427 10.28 6.17 -26.66
C CYS A 427 9.29 5.10 -27.14
N ILE A 428 9.77 3.99 -27.69
CA ILE A 428 8.94 2.84 -28.05
C ILE A 428 8.31 2.22 -26.78
N LYS A 429 9.08 2.08 -25.70
CA LYS A 429 8.55 1.61 -24.40
C LYS A 429 7.45 2.53 -23.89
N ALA A 430 7.64 3.84 -23.98
CA ALA A 430 6.63 4.83 -23.60
C ALA A 430 5.36 4.76 -24.45
N TYR A 431 5.48 4.39 -25.73
CA TYR A 431 4.33 4.27 -26.66
C TYR A 431 3.34 3.18 -26.23
N PHE A 432 3.80 2.01 -25.78
CA PHE A 432 2.91 0.95 -25.29
C PHE A 432 2.79 0.87 -23.76
N PHE A 433 3.41 1.79 -23.02
CA PHE A 433 3.40 1.81 -21.55
C PHE A 433 1.98 1.96 -21.00
N ASN A 434 1.54 1.02 -20.16
CA ASN A 434 0.21 0.98 -19.55
C ASN A 434 -0.94 1.13 -20.57
N HIS A 435 -0.79 0.54 -21.76
CA HIS A 435 -1.78 0.62 -22.84
C HIS A 435 -1.98 -0.74 -23.54
N PRO A 436 -2.76 -1.66 -22.96
CA PRO A 436 -2.92 -3.02 -23.48
C PRO A 436 -3.30 -3.12 -24.97
N PRO A 437 -4.23 -2.31 -25.51
CA PRO A 437 -4.59 -2.39 -26.93
C PRO A 437 -3.41 -2.11 -27.88
N ILE A 438 -2.55 -1.15 -27.54
CA ILE A 438 -1.39 -0.78 -28.36
C ILE A 438 -0.33 -1.85 -28.24
N ARG A 439 -0.09 -2.35 -27.02
CA ARG A 439 0.85 -3.45 -26.75
C ARG A 439 0.50 -4.70 -27.57
N VAL A 440 -0.75 -5.15 -27.51
CA VAL A 440 -1.24 -6.30 -28.29
C VAL A 440 -1.14 -6.03 -29.79
N HIS A 441 -1.55 -4.85 -30.26
CA HIS A 441 -1.46 -4.48 -31.68
C HIS A 441 -0.01 -4.48 -32.18
N PHE A 442 0.91 -3.89 -31.41
CA PHE A 442 2.34 -3.85 -31.72
C PHE A 442 2.91 -5.27 -31.83
N LEU A 443 2.60 -6.14 -30.85
CA LEU A 443 3.05 -7.53 -30.86
C LEU A 443 2.48 -8.30 -32.07
N ARG A 444 1.18 -8.16 -32.39
CA ARG A 444 0.58 -8.78 -33.59
C ARG A 444 1.29 -8.35 -34.87
N ARG A 445 1.58 -7.06 -35.01
CA ARG A 445 2.29 -6.52 -36.17
C ARG A 445 3.72 -7.07 -36.28
N ALA A 446 4.42 -7.21 -35.16
CA ALA A 446 5.74 -7.84 -35.12
C ALA A 446 5.65 -9.32 -35.55
N ILE A 447 4.66 -10.08 -35.06
CA ILE A 447 4.44 -11.48 -35.44
C ILE A 447 4.15 -11.61 -36.94
N GLU A 448 3.26 -10.79 -37.48
CA GLU A 448 2.89 -10.81 -38.90
C GLU A 448 4.06 -10.42 -39.80
N GLY A 449 4.82 -9.38 -39.43
CA GLY A 449 6.02 -8.97 -40.18
C GLY A 449 7.06 -10.08 -40.23
N HIS A 450 7.28 -10.77 -39.11
CA HIS A 450 8.20 -11.89 -39.04
C HIS A 450 7.73 -13.08 -39.91
N LYS A 451 6.46 -13.50 -39.79
CA LYS A 451 5.89 -14.60 -40.58
C LYS A 451 5.85 -14.34 -42.09
N SER A 452 5.69 -13.07 -42.49
CA SER A 452 5.66 -12.68 -43.91
C SER A 452 7.04 -12.45 -44.53
N GLY A 453 8.10 -12.40 -43.72
CA GLY A 453 9.44 -11.96 -44.16
C GLY A 453 9.50 -10.48 -44.55
N ALA A 454 8.46 -9.69 -44.21
CA ALA A 454 8.43 -8.26 -44.47
C ALA A 454 9.14 -7.50 -43.35
N ASP A 455 9.87 -6.44 -43.70
CA ASP A 455 10.54 -5.53 -42.76
C ASP A 455 11.52 -6.22 -41.79
N GLU A 456 12.30 -7.19 -42.27
CA GLU A 456 13.25 -7.99 -41.47
C GLU A 456 14.19 -7.15 -40.59
N THR A 457 14.62 -5.98 -41.07
CA THR A 457 15.57 -5.12 -40.33
C THR A 457 14.91 -4.41 -39.15
N ARG A 458 13.64 -4.04 -39.26
CA ARG A 458 12.86 -3.29 -38.25
C ARG A 458 12.15 -4.20 -37.25
N ASN A 459 12.06 -5.48 -37.56
CA ASN A 459 11.25 -6.42 -36.79
C ASN A 459 12.01 -6.95 -35.57
N ILE A 460 11.41 -6.76 -34.39
CA ILE A 460 11.96 -7.19 -33.10
C ILE A 460 12.11 -8.72 -33.02
N LEU A 461 11.10 -9.47 -33.49
CA LEU A 461 11.14 -10.94 -33.47
C LEU A 461 12.21 -11.47 -34.41
N THR A 462 12.31 -10.93 -35.63
CA THR A 462 13.37 -11.33 -36.56
C THR A 462 14.77 -11.05 -35.98
N ALA A 463 14.95 -9.92 -35.28
CA ALA A 463 16.22 -9.61 -34.61
C ALA A 463 16.57 -10.58 -33.46
N LEU A 464 15.56 -11.21 -32.82
CA LEU A 464 15.74 -12.17 -31.73
C LEU A 464 15.93 -13.62 -32.20
N LEU A 465 15.14 -14.04 -33.19
CA LEU A 465 15.10 -15.42 -33.68
C LEU A 465 16.19 -15.70 -34.69
N ASN A 466 16.52 -14.71 -35.53
CA ASN A 466 17.54 -14.81 -36.58
C ASN A 466 18.74 -13.88 -36.31
N PRO A 467 19.55 -14.15 -35.27
CA PRO A 467 20.74 -13.36 -35.00
C PRO A 467 21.76 -13.51 -36.15
N PRO A 468 22.48 -12.43 -36.54
CA PRO A 468 23.44 -12.49 -37.63
C PRO A 468 24.57 -13.49 -37.32
N GLN A 469 24.80 -14.44 -38.24
CA GLN A 469 25.69 -15.60 -38.04
C GLN A 469 27.18 -15.27 -37.80
N ASN A 470 27.61 -14.00 -37.98
CA ASN A 470 28.99 -13.56 -37.76
C ASN A 470 29.19 -12.97 -36.34
N ALA A 471 29.30 -13.85 -35.34
CA ALA A 471 29.33 -13.53 -33.91
C ALA A 471 30.50 -12.65 -33.41
N ARG A 472 31.63 -12.56 -34.13
CA ARG A 472 32.85 -11.85 -33.65
C ARG A 472 32.92 -10.36 -33.96
N SER A 473 32.01 -9.83 -34.78
CA SER A 473 31.90 -8.40 -35.08
C SER A 473 30.45 -7.91 -35.12
N SER A 474 29.52 -8.67 -34.54
CA SER A 474 28.11 -8.33 -34.48
C SER A 474 27.86 -7.31 -33.40
N ASP A 475 26.88 -6.43 -33.62
CA ASP A 475 26.40 -5.45 -32.65
C ASP A 475 25.57 -6.17 -31.56
N PRO A 476 26.10 -6.36 -30.33
CA PRO A 476 25.40 -7.11 -29.28
C PRO A 476 24.13 -6.40 -28.82
N TYR A 477 24.07 -5.07 -28.99
CA TYR A 477 22.93 -4.27 -28.58
C TYR A 477 21.71 -4.44 -29.48
N ARG A 478 21.86 -4.95 -30.70
CA ARG A 478 20.69 -5.25 -31.55
C ARG A 478 19.81 -6.31 -30.89
N SER A 479 20.41 -7.44 -30.50
CA SER A 479 19.70 -8.52 -29.81
C SER A 479 19.27 -8.08 -28.42
N TRP A 480 20.12 -7.39 -27.66
CA TRP A 480 19.77 -6.91 -26.32
C TRP A 480 18.59 -5.91 -26.32
N LEU A 481 18.59 -4.90 -27.19
CA LEU A 481 17.48 -3.94 -27.32
C LEU A 481 16.20 -4.63 -27.78
N ALA A 482 16.31 -5.59 -28.70
CA ALA A 482 15.16 -6.39 -29.12
C ALA A 482 14.61 -7.22 -27.94
N SER A 483 15.47 -7.81 -27.10
CA SER A 483 15.05 -8.55 -25.91
C SER A 483 14.37 -7.64 -24.90
N VAL A 484 14.90 -6.44 -24.69
CA VAL A 484 14.32 -5.42 -23.82
C VAL A 484 12.93 -4.99 -24.30
N LEU A 485 12.78 -4.67 -25.58
CA LEU A 485 11.48 -4.28 -26.12
C LEU A 485 10.47 -5.43 -26.02
N PHE A 486 10.89 -6.65 -26.35
CA PHE A 486 10.02 -7.82 -26.29
C PHE A 486 9.63 -8.16 -24.84
N LEU A 487 10.56 -8.07 -23.89
CA LEU A 487 10.28 -8.21 -22.46
C LEU A 487 9.17 -7.25 -22.04
N HIS A 488 9.27 -5.97 -22.40
CA HIS A 488 8.24 -4.98 -22.06
C HIS A 488 6.88 -5.19 -22.74
N LEU A 489 6.84 -5.90 -23.88
CA LEU A 489 5.59 -6.28 -24.54
C LEU A 489 4.86 -7.42 -23.83
N ILE A 490 5.58 -8.27 -23.08
CA ILE A 490 5.01 -9.47 -22.42
C ILE A 490 5.01 -9.39 -20.88
N TYR A 491 5.72 -8.42 -20.31
CA TYR A 491 5.89 -8.28 -18.88
C TYR A 491 4.55 -8.01 -18.18
N ASP A 492 4.24 -8.85 -17.19
CA ASP A 492 3.02 -8.75 -16.38
C ASP A 492 1.71 -8.75 -17.19
N ASP A 493 1.66 -9.50 -18.30
CA ASP A 493 0.51 -9.53 -19.20
C ASP A 493 0.28 -10.92 -19.83
N SER A 494 -0.67 -11.68 -19.26
CA SER A 494 -0.98 -13.05 -19.68
C SER A 494 -1.49 -13.17 -21.13
N GLU A 495 -2.22 -12.17 -21.64
CA GLU A 495 -2.74 -12.20 -23.01
C GLU A 495 -1.59 -12.12 -24.01
N THR A 496 -0.67 -11.19 -23.79
CA THR A 496 0.50 -11.00 -24.66
C THR A 496 1.50 -12.16 -24.58
N LYS A 497 1.70 -12.78 -23.40
CA LYS A 497 2.49 -14.01 -23.27
C LYS A 497 1.88 -15.15 -24.10
N THR A 498 0.57 -15.36 -24.00
CA THR A 498 -0.16 -16.38 -24.79
C THR A 498 -0.03 -16.10 -26.29
N LEU A 499 -0.17 -14.84 -26.70
CA LEU A 499 -0.01 -14.44 -28.10
C LEU A 499 1.42 -14.67 -28.60
N ALA A 500 2.43 -14.34 -27.81
CA ALA A 500 3.83 -14.57 -28.14
C ALA A 500 4.16 -16.06 -28.29
N MET A 501 3.54 -16.94 -27.50
CA MET A 501 3.69 -18.39 -27.61
C MET A 501 3.06 -18.98 -28.89
N SER A 502 2.19 -18.25 -29.59
CA SER A 502 1.62 -18.71 -30.87
C SER A 502 2.58 -18.62 -32.07
N VAL A 503 3.80 -18.14 -31.83
CA VAL A 503 4.85 -18.01 -32.84
C VAL A 503 5.72 -19.27 -32.82
N ALA A 504 5.82 -19.93 -33.97
CA ALA A 504 6.72 -21.05 -34.20
C ALA A 504 7.32 -20.94 -35.61
N GLU A 505 8.57 -21.36 -35.76
CA GLU A 505 9.30 -21.48 -37.02
C GLU A 505 9.32 -22.94 -37.48
N GLY A 506 9.35 -23.18 -38.79
CA GLY A 506 9.26 -24.52 -39.40
C GLY A 506 7.84 -24.97 -39.73
N ASP A 507 7.70 -25.84 -40.73
CA ASP A 507 6.43 -26.37 -41.20
C ASP A 507 6.34 -27.91 -41.05
N ALA A 508 5.54 -28.36 -40.07
CA ALA A 508 5.29 -29.78 -39.85
C ALA A 508 4.68 -30.48 -41.08
N SER A 509 4.00 -29.74 -41.96
CA SER A 509 3.38 -30.29 -43.17
C SER A 509 4.39 -30.55 -44.29
N THR A 510 5.54 -29.87 -44.28
CA THR A 510 6.69 -30.14 -45.17
C THR A 510 7.70 -31.11 -44.56
N GLY A 511 7.46 -31.56 -43.32
CA GLY A 511 8.36 -32.44 -42.56
C GLY A 511 9.50 -31.71 -41.86
N GLU A 512 9.43 -30.37 -41.77
CA GLU A 512 10.36 -29.55 -40.99
C GLU A 512 10.02 -29.61 -39.50
N GLU A 513 11.04 -29.51 -38.66
CA GLU A 513 10.87 -29.44 -37.21
C GLU A 513 10.26 -28.09 -36.83
N VAL A 514 9.14 -28.12 -36.11
CA VAL A 514 8.47 -26.91 -35.64
C VAL A 514 9.09 -26.51 -34.31
N VAL A 515 9.82 -25.40 -34.32
CA VAL A 515 10.50 -24.84 -33.14
C VAL A 515 9.69 -23.66 -32.64
N THR A 516 9.29 -23.68 -31.37
CA THR A 516 8.54 -22.57 -30.78
C THR A 516 9.43 -21.35 -30.53
N CYS A 517 8.84 -20.16 -30.37
CA CYS A 517 9.60 -18.94 -30.10
C CYS A 517 10.47 -19.04 -28.83
N ILE A 518 9.97 -19.67 -27.76
CA ILE A 518 10.74 -19.88 -26.52
C ILE A 518 11.91 -20.84 -26.77
N GLN A 519 11.70 -21.92 -27.52
CA GLN A 519 12.74 -22.89 -27.86
C GLN A 519 13.81 -22.27 -28.76
N ALA A 520 13.43 -21.48 -29.75
CA ALA A 520 14.36 -20.76 -30.63
C ALA A 520 15.22 -19.75 -29.86
N ILE A 521 14.61 -18.95 -28.97
CA ILE A 521 15.34 -18.02 -28.08
C ILE A 521 16.29 -18.79 -27.15
N THR A 522 15.83 -19.91 -26.58
CA THR A 522 16.63 -20.75 -25.69
C THR A 522 17.81 -21.39 -26.42
N SER A 523 17.58 -21.89 -27.64
CA SER A 523 18.61 -22.44 -28.51
C SER A 523 19.68 -21.39 -28.85
N ASN A 524 19.26 -20.16 -29.18
CA ASN A 524 20.17 -19.05 -29.45
C ASN A 524 20.98 -18.67 -28.19
N LEU A 525 20.36 -18.61 -27.01
CA LEU A 525 21.05 -18.38 -25.74
C LEU A 525 22.09 -19.48 -25.46
N VAL A 526 21.69 -20.74 -25.55
CA VAL A 526 22.57 -21.88 -25.30
C VAL A 526 23.74 -21.89 -26.29
N ALA A 527 23.48 -21.64 -27.57
CA ALA A 527 24.52 -21.52 -28.58
C ALA A 527 25.47 -20.35 -28.29
N GLY A 528 24.95 -19.19 -27.88
CA GLY A 528 25.75 -18.02 -27.51
C GLY A 528 26.67 -18.26 -26.32
N ILE A 529 26.18 -18.92 -25.27
CA ILE A 529 26.99 -19.32 -24.10
C ILE A 529 28.12 -20.27 -24.52
N HIS A 530 27.83 -21.30 -25.33
CA HIS A 530 28.86 -22.25 -25.77
C HIS A 530 29.90 -21.65 -26.72
N ARG A 531 29.51 -20.66 -27.53
CA ARG A 531 30.40 -19.95 -28.46
C ARG A 531 31.24 -18.87 -27.76
N GLY A 532 30.90 -18.49 -26.53
CA GLY A 532 31.52 -17.38 -25.81
C GLY A 532 31.22 -16.04 -26.47
N GLU A 533 29.96 -15.81 -26.85
CA GLU A 533 29.49 -14.50 -27.33
C GLU A 533 29.52 -13.44 -26.21
N ASP A 534 29.38 -12.16 -26.56
CA ASP A 534 29.36 -11.08 -25.57
C ASP A 534 28.22 -11.31 -24.55
N ASP A 535 28.56 -11.23 -23.27
CA ASP A 535 27.62 -11.48 -22.16
C ASP A 535 26.33 -10.66 -22.27
N ARG A 536 26.36 -9.46 -22.89
CA ARG A 536 25.17 -8.62 -23.11
C ARG A 536 24.08 -9.35 -23.90
N VAL A 537 24.45 -10.18 -24.89
CA VAL A 537 23.47 -10.94 -25.68
C VAL A 537 22.79 -11.99 -24.80
N SER A 538 23.58 -12.76 -24.06
CA SER A 538 23.09 -13.78 -23.12
C SER A 538 22.23 -13.16 -22.02
N VAL A 539 22.63 -12.01 -21.48
CA VAL A 539 21.86 -11.26 -20.48
C VAL A 539 20.53 -10.80 -21.05
N GLY A 540 20.50 -10.29 -22.29
CA GLY A 540 19.25 -9.91 -22.98
C GLY A 540 18.25 -11.07 -23.03
N TYR A 541 18.68 -12.24 -23.53
CA TYR A 541 17.84 -13.43 -23.60
C TYR A 541 17.43 -13.94 -22.21
N LEU A 542 18.33 -13.95 -21.22
CA LEU A 542 18.03 -14.39 -19.87
C LEU A 542 17.03 -13.47 -19.17
N MET A 543 17.13 -12.14 -19.32
CA MET A 543 16.14 -11.19 -18.81
C MET A 543 14.76 -11.47 -19.41
N LEU A 544 14.72 -11.67 -20.73
CA LEU A 544 13.50 -11.98 -21.45
C LEU A 544 12.86 -13.30 -20.97
N LEU A 545 13.63 -14.39 -20.96
CA LEU A 545 13.14 -15.70 -20.52
C LEU A 545 12.69 -15.70 -19.06
N CYS A 546 13.44 -15.04 -18.17
CA CYS A 546 13.03 -14.89 -16.77
C CYS A 546 11.68 -14.16 -16.66
N GLY A 547 11.49 -13.04 -17.35
CA GLY A 547 10.22 -12.31 -17.33
C GLY A 547 9.06 -13.06 -18.01
N TRP A 548 9.35 -13.84 -19.05
CA TRP A 548 8.35 -14.62 -19.78
C TRP A 548 7.84 -15.79 -18.93
N LEU A 549 8.75 -16.64 -18.42
CA LEU A 549 8.40 -17.87 -17.70
C LEU A 549 7.90 -17.61 -16.26
N PHE A 550 8.15 -16.41 -15.71
CA PHE A 550 7.67 -16.08 -14.37
C PHE A 550 6.15 -16.00 -14.34
N GLU A 551 5.54 -16.78 -13.43
CA GLU A 551 4.08 -16.89 -13.28
C GLU A 551 3.35 -17.32 -14.56
N ASP A 552 4.01 -18.13 -15.41
CA ASP A 552 3.43 -18.70 -16.63
C ASP A 552 3.81 -20.19 -16.79
N PRO A 553 3.00 -21.12 -16.27
CA PRO A 553 3.25 -22.57 -16.38
C PRO A 553 3.25 -23.10 -17.83
N ASP A 554 2.51 -22.46 -18.74
CA ASP A 554 2.45 -22.91 -20.14
C ASP A 554 3.77 -22.60 -20.85
N ALA A 555 4.30 -21.39 -20.63
CA ALA A 555 5.62 -21.00 -21.12
C ALA A 555 6.74 -21.89 -20.53
N VAL A 556 6.63 -22.27 -19.26
CA VAL A 556 7.55 -23.23 -18.62
C VAL A 556 7.45 -24.61 -19.27
N ASN A 557 6.24 -25.09 -19.58
CA ASN A 557 6.05 -26.37 -20.25
C ASN A 557 6.62 -26.36 -21.67
N ASP A 558 6.45 -25.26 -22.41
CA ASP A 558 7.03 -25.10 -23.75
C ASP A 558 8.57 -25.13 -23.72
N PHE A 559 9.17 -24.43 -22.75
CA PHE A 559 10.61 -24.49 -22.49
C PHE A 559 11.09 -25.91 -22.16
N LEU A 560 10.37 -26.61 -21.28
CA LEU A 560 10.72 -27.97 -20.84
C LEU A 560 10.49 -29.03 -21.92
N GLY A 561 9.80 -28.70 -23.02
CA GLY A 561 9.68 -29.56 -24.19
C GLY A 561 11.04 -29.98 -24.76
N GLU A 562 12.06 -29.13 -24.63
CA GLU A 562 13.43 -29.40 -25.05
C GLU A 562 14.36 -29.62 -23.84
N GLY A 563 14.44 -30.87 -23.35
CA GLY A 563 15.17 -31.19 -22.11
C GLY A 563 16.69 -30.95 -22.14
N SER A 564 17.32 -30.89 -23.32
CA SER A 564 18.73 -30.53 -23.50
C SER A 564 19.05 -29.11 -23.01
N SER A 565 18.07 -28.21 -23.07
CA SER A 565 18.21 -26.82 -22.63
C SER A 565 18.47 -26.72 -21.13
N VAL A 566 17.77 -27.52 -20.31
CA VAL A 566 18.00 -27.57 -18.86
C VAL A 566 19.41 -28.04 -18.53
N GLN A 567 19.88 -29.10 -19.19
CA GLN A 567 21.23 -29.63 -18.98
C GLN A 567 22.31 -28.62 -19.37
N SER A 568 22.11 -27.91 -20.48
CA SER A 568 23.03 -26.87 -20.95
C SER A 568 23.13 -25.70 -19.97
N LEU A 569 22.01 -25.25 -19.39
CA LEU A 569 22.01 -24.20 -18.38
C LEU A 569 22.69 -24.64 -17.07
N VAL A 570 22.46 -25.87 -16.62
CA VAL A 570 23.16 -26.45 -15.46
C VAL A 570 24.66 -26.52 -15.74
N GLN A 571 25.05 -26.96 -16.94
CA GLN A 571 26.45 -27.01 -17.36
C GLN A 571 27.11 -25.63 -17.35
N ALA A 572 26.41 -24.60 -17.85
CA ALA A 572 26.91 -23.21 -17.83
C ALA A 572 27.18 -22.71 -16.41
N ILE A 573 26.37 -23.12 -15.43
CA ILE A 573 26.55 -22.75 -14.01
C ILE A 573 27.74 -23.49 -13.38
N VAL A 574 27.87 -24.79 -13.65
CA VAL A 574 28.89 -25.65 -13.02
C VAL A 574 30.27 -25.46 -13.63
N GLN A 575 30.35 -25.34 -14.96
CA GLN A 575 31.62 -25.25 -15.69
C GLN A 575 32.09 -23.80 -15.91
N GLY A 576 31.25 -22.82 -15.57
CA GLY A 576 31.57 -21.42 -15.77
C GLY A 576 32.74 -20.94 -14.90
N GLY A 577 33.74 -20.30 -15.54
CA GLY A 577 34.87 -19.66 -14.86
C GLY A 577 34.46 -18.42 -14.05
N SER A 578 35.44 -17.73 -13.45
CA SER A 578 35.19 -16.51 -12.66
C SER A 578 34.66 -15.33 -13.47
N ASP A 579 34.84 -15.31 -14.79
CA ASP A 579 34.49 -14.17 -15.66
C ASP A 579 33.00 -14.09 -16.00
N GLY A 580 32.21 -15.14 -15.79
CA GLY A 580 30.80 -15.21 -16.20
C GLY A 580 29.78 -15.08 -15.06
N VAL A 581 30.07 -14.32 -14.00
CA VAL A 581 29.23 -14.27 -12.78
C VAL A 581 27.79 -13.89 -13.08
N ILE A 582 27.58 -12.92 -13.98
CA ILE A 582 26.24 -12.42 -14.32
C ILE A 582 25.43 -13.50 -15.04
N VAL A 583 25.99 -14.07 -16.12
CA VAL A 583 25.32 -15.10 -16.93
C VAL A 583 25.00 -16.32 -16.07
N GLN A 584 25.96 -16.80 -15.26
CA GLN A 584 25.76 -17.93 -14.36
C GLN A 584 24.66 -17.66 -13.32
N GLY A 585 24.68 -16.48 -12.70
CA GLY A 585 23.67 -16.08 -11.73
C GLY A 585 22.27 -16.00 -12.35
N LEU A 586 22.15 -15.46 -13.57
CA LEU A 586 20.89 -15.39 -14.28
C LEU A 586 20.40 -16.76 -14.78
N CYS A 587 21.30 -17.67 -15.19
CA CYS A 587 20.94 -19.06 -15.46
C CYS A 587 20.38 -19.74 -14.20
N ALA A 588 20.99 -19.51 -13.02
CA ALA A 588 20.48 -20.03 -11.76
C ALA A 588 19.09 -19.43 -11.43
N VAL A 589 18.90 -18.13 -11.64
CA VAL A 589 17.58 -17.48 -11.50
C VAL A 589 16.55 -18.14 -12.43
N LEU A 590 16.88 -18.31 -13.72
CA LEU A 590 15.98 -18.92 -14.71
C LEU A 590 15.61 -20.35 -14.33
N LEU A 591 16.57 -21.19 -13.92
CA LEU A 591 16.30 -22.55 -13.43
C LEU A 591 15.44 -22.53 -12.16
N GLY A 592 15.63 -21.53 -11.29
CA GLY A 592 14.77 -21.28 -10.14
C GLY A 592 13.32 -21.01 -10.55
N ILE A 593 13.10 -20.15 -11.54
CA ILE A 593 11.78 -19.81 -12.08
C ILE A 593 11.13 -21.03 -12.72
N ILE A 594 11.87 -21.77 -13.55
CA ILE A 594 11.40 -23.02 -14.18
C ILE A 594 10.98 -24.02 -13.10
N TYR A 595 11.79 -24.21 -12.05
CA TYR A 595 11.42 -25.09 -10.95
C TYR A 595 10.18 -24.60 -10.22
N GLU A 596 10.16 -23.34 -9.80
CA GLU A 596 9.09 -22.68 -9.07
C GLU A 596 7.71 -22.89 -9.73
N PHE A 597 7.62 -22.71 -11.06
CA PHE A 597 6.37 -22.79 -11.83
C PHE A 597 6.19 -24.08 -12.64
N SER A 598 7.06 -25.08 -12.48
CA SER A 598 6.86 -26.43 -13.04
C SER A 598 5.77 -27.20 -12.29
N THR A 599 5.11 -28.10 -13.02
CA THR A 599 4.03 -28.97 -12.53
C THR A 599 4.40 -30.44 -12.67
N LYS A 600 3.56 -31.33 -12.14
CA LYS A 600 3.68 -32.79 -12.33
C LYS A 600 3.54 -33.21 -13.79
N ASP A 601 2.68 -32.52 -14.55
CA ASP A 601 2.36 -32.82 -15.95
C ASP A 601 3.30 -32.11 -16.94
N SER A 602 4.27 -31.33 -16.45
CA SER A 602 5.31 -30.71 -17.27
C SER A 602 6.13 -31.77 -18.02
N PRO A 603 6.61 -31.50 -19.26
CA PRO A 603 7.37 -32.48 -20.05
C PRO A 603 8.56 -33.09 -19.29
N ILE A 604 9.23 -32.27 -18.48
CA ILE A 604 10.08 -32.73 -17.38
C ILE A 604 9.32 -32.46 -16.08
N SER A 605 8.92 -33.52 -15.39
CA SER A 605 8.16 -33.39 -14.15
C SER A 605 8.93 -32.58 -13.10
N ARG A 606 8.21 -31.83 -12.27
CA ARG A 606 8.78 -31.07 -11.13
C ARG A 606 9.72 -31.91 -10.26
N SER A 607 9.37 -33.17 -9.99
CA SER A 607 10.19 -34.10 -9.19
C SER A 607 11.52 -34.47 -9.87
N THR A 608 11.48 -34.69 -11.18
CA THR A 608 12.68 -34.94 -11.99
C THR A 608 13.56 -33.69 -12.03
N LEU A 609 12.96 -32.53 -12.22
CA LEU A 609 13.67 -31.26 -12.26
C LEU A 609 14.36 -30.94 -10.92
N HIS A 610 13.67 -31.15 -9.79
CA HIS A 610 14.27 -31.04 -8.46
C HIS A 610 15.48 -31.98 -8.32
N THR A 611 15.35 -33.22 -8.79
CA THR A 611 16.45 -34.20 -8.75
C THR A 611 17.64 -33.72 -9.59
N ILE A 612 17.41 -33.17 -10.78
CA ILE A 612 18.46 -32.62 -11.64
C ILE A 612 19.18 -31.46 -10.94
N LEU A 613 18.44 -30.50 -10.38
CA LEU A 613 19.00 -29.33 -9.71
C LEU A 613 19.76 -29.73 -8.42
N ALA A 614 19.20 -30.63 -7.62
CA ALA A 614 19.82 -31.08 -6.38
C ALA A 614 21.07 -31.94 -6.61
N SER A 615 21.09 -32.79 -7.64
CA SER A 615 22.20 -33.73 -7.90
C SER A 615 23.34 -33.14 -8.73
N HIS A 616 23.05 -32.36 -9.78
CA HIS A 616 24.07 -31.88 -10.71
C HIS A 616 24.66 -30.52 -10.33
N MET A 617 23.85 -29.62 -9.76
CA MET A 617 24.29 -28.28 -9.34
C MET A 617 24.53 -28.23 -7.83
N GLY A 618 23.61 -28.81 -7.04
CA GLY A 618 23.66 -28.76 -5.59
C GLY A 618 23.12 -27.45 -5.03
N ARG A 619 22.51 -27.54 -3.84
CA ARG A 619 21.84 -26.42 -3.17
C ARG A 619 22.75 -25.22 -2.91
N ASP A 620 23.93 -25.46 -2.35
CA ASP A 620 24.82 -24.38 -1.92
C ASP A 620 25.39 -23.60 -3.11
N LEU A 621 25.70 -24.29 -4.22
CA LEU A 621 26.14 -23.65 -5.45
C LEU A 621 25.04 -22.78 -6.06
N TYR A 622 23.79 -23.28 -6.09
CA TYR A 622 22.64 -22.51 -6.55
C TYR A 622 22.49 -21.18 -5.78
N ILE A 623 22.56 -21.25 -4.45
CA ILE A 623 22.43 -20.08 -3.58
C ILE A 623 23.63 -19.13 -3.75
N ASP A 624 24.86 -19.65 -3.83
CA ASP A 624 26.07 -18.85 -4.04
C ASP A 624 25.99 -18.05 -5.35
N LYS A 625 25.55 -18.66 -6.46
CA LYS A 625 25.46 -17.97 -7.76
C LYS A 625 24.44 -16.83 -7.76
N ILE A 626 23.26 -17.03 -7.17
CA ILE A 626 22.25 -15.97 -7.06
C ILE A 626 22.73 -14.87 -6.09
N THR A 627 23.42 -15.24 -5.01
CA THR A 627 23.96 -14.27 -4.05
C THR A 627 25.06 -13.41 -4.68
N ARG A 628 25.98 -14.02 -5.44
CA ARG A 628 27.02 -13.27 -6.19
C ARG A 628 26.43 -12.35 -7.25
N LEU A 629 25.37 -12.76 -7.94
CA LEU A 629 24.64 -11.89 -8.85
C LEU A 629 24.10 -10.65 -8.12
N ARG A 630 23.48 -10.85 -6.95
CA ARG A 630 22.96 -9.77 -6.10
C ARG A 630 24.05 -8.80 -5.63
N GLU A 631 25.24 -9.32 -5.31
CA GLU A 631 26.38 -8.52 -4.84
C GLU A 631 27.14 -7.80 -5.97
N HIS A 632 26.89 -8.19 -7.23
CA HIS A 632 27.60 -7.64 -8.39
C HIS A 632 27.33 -6.13 -8.54
N PRO A 633 28.36 -5.27 -8.75
CA PRO A 633 28.21 -3.82 -8.82
C PRO A 633 27.18 -3.35 -9.85
N LEU A 634 27.18 -3.94 -11.05
CA LEU A 634 26.22 -3.61 -12.13
C LEU A 634 24.75 -3.80 -11.74
N LEU A 635 24.45 -4.60 -10.72
CA LEU A 635 23.09 -4.86 -10.24
C LEU A 635 22.82 -4.17 -8.89
N ARG A 636 23.76 -4.24 -7.95
CA ARG A 636 23.68 -3.60 -6.64
C ARG A 636 23.57 -2.08 -6.77
N ASP A 637 24.45 -1.49 -7.57
CA ASP A 637 24.62 -0.05 -7.73
C ASP A 637 23.92 0.46 -9.00
N PHE A 638 23.00 -0.32 -9.58
CA PHE A 638 22.32 -0.02 -10.84
C PHE A 638 21.70 1.39 -10.89
N GLU A 639 21.17 1.88 -9.77
CA GLU A 639 20.52 3.19 -9.68
C GLU A 639 21.49 4.38 -9.77
N VAL A 640 22.78 4.15 -9.47
CA VAL A 640 23.82 5.20 -9.49
C VAL A 640 24.78 5.06 -10.66
N LEU A 641 24.87 3.87 -11.26
CA LEU A 641 25.75 3.62 -12.40
C LEU A 641 25.17 4.22 -13.70
N PRO A 642 25.98 5.00 -14.46
CA PRO A 642 25.57 5.47 -15.78
C PRO A 642 25.28 4.30 -16.72
N GLN A 643 24.11 4.33 -17.37
CA GLN A 643 23.69 3.31 -18.34
C GLN A 643 23.97 3.72 -19.80
N GLY A 644 24.60 4.88 -20.01
CA GLY A 644 24.94 5.43 -21.33
C GLY A 644 26.41 5.21 -21.69
N LEU A 645 26.84 5.77 -22.82
CA LEU A 645 28.24 5.83 -23.21
C LEU A 645 29.05 6.67 -22.22
N ASP A 646 30.03 6.06 -21.57
CA ASP A 646 31.03 6.82 -20.79
C ASP A 646 32.10 7.38 -21.74
N ALA A 647 32.32 8.70 -21.70
CA ALA A 647 33.32 9.39 -22.51
C ALA A 647 34.77 8.97 -22.18
N THR A 648 34.99 8.30 -21.05
CA THR A 648 36.32 7.88 -20.57
C THR A 648 36.71 6.47 -21.00
N HIS A 649 35.76 5.64 -21.41
CA HIS A 649 35.99 4.24 -21.78
C HIS A 649 35.90 4.03 -23.30
N SER A 650 36.97 3.51 -23.91
CA SER A 650 37.05 3.26 -25.36
C SER A 650 36.40 1.94 -25.80
N GLY A 651 35.43 1.43 -25.03
CA GLY A 651 34.79 0.12 -25.21
C GLY A 651 33.29 0.22 -25.51
N LEU A 652 32.62 -0.94 -25.50
CA LEU A 652 31.15 -0.97 -25.47
C LEU A 652 30.64 -0.44 -24.12
N PRO A 653 29.49 0.27 -24.08
CA PRO A 653 28.87 0.72 -22.83
C PRO A 653 28.64 -0.41 -21.81
N ASP A 654 28.61 -0.10 -20.53
CA ASP A 654 28.32 -1.10 -19.47
C ASP A 654 26.81 -1.25 -19.19
N ALA A 655 26.00 -1.15 -20.24
CA ALA A 655 24.56 -1.40 -20.19
C ALA A 655 24.25 -2.90 -20.36
N TYR A 656 24.07 -3.61 -19.24
CA TYR A 656 23.71 -5.03 -19.24
C TYR A 656 22.26 -5.27 -18.83
N PHE A 657 21.76 -4.52 -17.84
CA PHE A 657 20.43 -4.74 -17.27
C PHE A 657 19.44 -3.65 -17.64
N GLU A 658 18.16 -4.01 -17.67
CA GLU A 658 17.07 -3.07 -17.83
C GLU A 658 16.36 -2.83 -16.50
N LYS A 659 15.95 -1.59 -16.25
CA LYS A 659 15.38 -1.16 -14.96
C LYS A 659 14.23 -2.05 -14.46
N THR A 660 13.27 -2.39 -15.32
CA THR A 660 12.10 -3.21 -14.95
C THR A 660 12.51 -4.60 -14.54
N PHE A 661 13.52 -5.17 -15.21
CA PHE A 661 14.09 -6.46 -14.83
C PHE A 661 14.87 -6.38 -13.51
N VAL A 662 15.62 -5.30 -13.27
CA VAL A 662 16.33 -5.08 -12.00
C VAL A 662 15.34 -4.96 -10.84
N ASP A 663 14.27 -4.18 -11.01
CA ASP A 663 13.20 -4.03 -10.03
C ASP A 663 12.54 -5.40 -9.75
N PHE A 664 12.16 -6.14 -10.80
CA PHE A 664 11.67 -7.52 -10.73
C PHE A 664 12.60 -8.43 -9.92
N LEU A 665 13.89 -8.41 -10.21
CA LEU A 665 14.86 -9.30 -9.59
C LEU A 665 15.09 -8.92 -8.11
N LYS A 666 15.18 -7.62 -7.82
CA LYS A 666 15.29 -7.08 -6.45
C LYS A 666 14.12 -7.51 -5.58
N ASP A 667 12.90 -7.45 -6.10
CA ASP A 667 11.69 -7.84 -5.39
C ASP A 667 11.61 -9.36 -5.16
N ASN A 668 12.15 -10.17 -6.08
CA ASN A 668 12.01 -11.62 -6.07
C ASN A 668 13.22 -12.41 -5.55
N PHE A 669 14.36 -11.79 -5.21
CA PHE A 669 15.56 -12.51 -4.76
C PHE A 669 15.30 -13.53 -3.65
N SER A 670 14.57 -13.13 -2.60
CA SER A 670 14.30 -14.01 -1.46
C SER A 670 13.43 -15.21 -1.85
N ARG A 671 12.50 -15.00 -2.79
CA ARG A 671 11.62 -16.05 -3.35
C ARG A 671 12.45 -17.04 -4.17
N LEU A 672 13.32 -16.53 -5.04
CA LEU A 672 14.14 -17.30 -5.96
C LEU A 672 15.23 -18.11 -5.24
N ILE A 673 15.94 -17.52 -4.27
CA ILE A 673 16.95 -18.25 -3.47
C ILE A 673 16.32 -19.45 -2.74
N ARG A 674 15.09 -19.31 -2.26
CA ARG A 674 14.35 -20.35 -1.55
C ARG A 674 13.60 -21.31 -2.47
N ALA A 675 13.63 -21.11 -3.79
CA ALA A 675 12.88 -21.94 -4.72
C ALA A 675 13.31 -23.41 -4.60
N ILE A 676 14.61 -23.69 -4.54
CA ILE A 676 15.16 -25.05 -4.43
C ILE A 676 14.80 -25.78 -3.13
N ASP A 677 14.45 -25.03 -2.07
CA ASP A 677 14.08 -25.60 -0.76
C ASP A 677 12.60 -26.02 -0.71
N ARG A 678 11.82 -25.71 -1.75
CA ARG A 678 10.40 -26.07 -1.80
C ARG A 678 10.21 -27.52 -2.16
N ASP A 679 9.28 -28.16 -1.47
CA ASP A 679 8.90 -29.55 -1.69
C ASP A 679 8.47 -29.78 -3.16
N PRO A 680 9.03 -30.79 -3.85
CA PRO A 680 8.58 -31.19 -5.18
C PRO A 680 7.09 -31.54 -5.28
N GLY A 681 6.42 -31.92 -4.17
CA GLY A 681 4.98 -32.19 -4.14
C GLY A 681 4.10 -30.93 -4.03
N MET A 682 4.68 -29.76 -3.74
CA MET A 682 3.95 -28.51 -3.56
C MET A 682 4.05 -27.64 -4.82
N GLU A 683 2.96 -27.57 -5.56
CA GLU A 683 2.80 -26.70 -6.73
C GLU A 683 2.25 -25.32 -6.33
N ILE A 684 2.63 -24.29 -7.09
CA ILE A 684 2.16 -22.92 -6.84
C ILE A 684 0.89 -22.69 -7.67
N PRO A 685 -0.23 -22.31 -7.03
CA PRO A 685 -1.41 -21.90 -7.77
C PRO A 685 -1.14 -20.55 -8.44
N VAL A 686 -1.17 -20.52 -9.77
CA VAL A 686 -1.09 -19.33 -10.60
C VAL A 686 -2.46 -19.08 -11.21
N VAL A 687 -3.01 -17.87 -11.02
CA VAL A 687 -4.29 -17.48 -11.62
C VAL A 687 -4.00 -16.78 -12.95
N SER A 688 -4.21 -17.49 -14.06
CA SER A 688 -4.04 -16.94 -15.40
C SER A 688 -5.41 -16.81 -16.07
N ASN A 689 -5.79 -15.59 -16.50
CA ASN A 689 -7.07 -15.32 -17.18
C ASN A 689 -8.32 -15.80 -16.41
N GLY A 690 -8.31 -15.66 -15.08
CA GLY A 690 -9.42 -16.10 -14.21
C GLY A 690 -9.49 -17.61 -13.98
N ILE A 691 -8.57 -18.40 -14.53
CA ILE A 691 -8.44 -19.84 -14.31
C ILE A 691 -7.31 -20.08 -13.30
N GLN A 692 -7.64 -20.69 -12.16
CA GLN A 692 -6.62 -21.17 -11.21
C GLN A 692 -5.93 -22.40 -11.80
N ARG A 693 -4.64 -22.27 -12.13
CA ARG A 693 -3.78 -23.35 -12.61
C ARG A 693 -2.76 -23.68 -11.51
N GLY A 694 -2.34 -24.94 -11.36
CA GLY A 694 -1.42 -25.35 -10.28
C GLY A 694 -2.09 -25.83 -8.99
N ILE A 695 -3.37 -26.23 -9.04
CA ILE A 695 -3.97 -26.99 -7.95
C ILE A 695 -3.46 -28.43 -8.07
N SER A 696 -2.81 -28.94 -7.02
CA SER A 696 -2.33 -30.32 -6.96
C SER A 696 -3.44 -31.27 -7.39
N ARG A 697 -3.21 -31.98 -8.49
CA ARG A 697 -4.15 -32.97 -9.02
C ARG A 697 -4.41 -34.10 -8.02
N GLU A 698 -3.52 -34.35 -7.07
CA GLU A 698 -3.76 -35.28 -5.96
C GLU A 698 -4.84 -34.77 -5.01
N LEU A 699 -4.89 -33.47 -4.76
CA LEU A 699 -6.01 -32.87 -4.02
C LEU A 699 -7.30 -32.98 -4.83
N VAL A 700 -7.26 -32.70 -6.14
CA VAL A 700 -8.45 -32.80 -7.01
C VAL A 700 -8.92 -34.26 -7.16
N ASP A 701 -8.02 -35.22 -7.32
CA ASP A 701 -8.31 -36.64 -7.45
C ASP A 701 -8.74 -37.21 -6.09
N SER A 702 -8.18 -36.76 -4.97
CA SER A 702 -8.68 -37.10 -3.64
C SER A 702 -10.08 -36.52 -3.39
N LEU A 703 -10.35 -35.29 -3.84
CA LEU A 703 -11.68 -34.67 -3.76
C LEU A 703 -12.67 -35.35 -4.70
N ARG A 704 -12.25 -35.80 -5.89
CA ARG A 704 -13.06 -36.62 -6.80
C ARG A 704 -13.35 -37.99 -6.20
N THR A 705 -12.37 -38.61 -5.58
CA THR A 705 -12.54 -39.90 -4.88
C THR A 705 -13.49 -39.74 -3.69
N GLN A 706 -13.34 -38.68 -2.89
CA GLN A 706 -14.28 -38.33 -1.81
C GLN A 706 -15.68 -38.02 -2.35
N LEU A 707 -15.79 -37.37 -3.51
CA LEU A 707 -17.07 -37.10 -4.15
C LEU A 707 -17.73 -38.39 -4.65
N ASP A 708 -16.97 -39.29 -5.27
CA ASP A 708 -17.45 -40.60 -5.72
C ASP A 708 -17.89 -41.47 -4.52
N ASP A 709 -17.11 -41.49 -3.43
CA ASP A 709 -17.48 -42.16 -2.18
C ASP A 709 -18.79 -41.58 -1.60
N LYS A 710 -18.94 -40.25 -1.64
CA LYS A 710 -20.17 -39.59 -1.20
C LYS A 710 -21.35 -39.91 -2.11
N ILE A 711 -21.17 -39.92 -3.42
CA ILE A 711 -22.20 -40.31 -4.40
C ILE A 711 -22.64 -41.76 -4.16
N GLN A 712 -21.70 -42.69 -3.95
CA GLN A 712 -22.03 -44.07 -3.61
C GLN A 712 -22.78 -44.18 -2.28
N SER A 713 -22.39 -43.40 -1.26
CA SER A 713 -23.10 -43.37 0.01
C SER A 713 -24.53 -42.81 -0.13
N LEU A 714 -24.73 -41.83 -1.01
CA LEU A 714 -26.03 -41.23 -1.31
C LEU A 714 -26.93 -42.20 -2.07
N GLN A 715 -26.40 -42.87 -3.10
CA GLN A 715 -27.11 -43.93 -3.82
C GLN A 715 -27.52 -45.09 -2.90
N LYS A 716 -26.64 -45.47 -1.97
CA LYS A 716 -26.96 -46.48 -0.96
C LYS A 716 -28.10 -46.01 -0.05
N ALA A 717 -28.02 -44.78 0.46
CA ALA A 717 -29.08 -44.18 1.28
C ALA A 717 -30.42 -44.04 0.53
N GLU A 718 -30.40 -43.67 -0.76
CA GLU A 718 -31.60 -43.64 -1.62
C GLU A 718 -32.18 -45.04 -1.82
N SER A 719 -31.34 -46.05 -2.04
CA SER A 719 -31.79 -47.44 -2.16
C SER A 719 -32.39 -47.96 -0.84
N ASP A 720 -31.79 -47.60 0.29
CA ASP A 720 -32.30 -47.95 1.62
C ASP A 720 -33.63 -47.22 1.90
N SER A 721 -33.76 -45.95 1.50
CA SER A 721 -35.02 -45.19 1.59
C SER A 721 -36.12 -45.82 0.73
N LEU A 722 -35.81 -46.22 -0.50
CA LEU A 722 -36.76 -46.92 -1.39
C LEU A 722 -37.19 -48.29 -0.84
N THR A 723 -36.27 -49.02 -0.21
CA THR A 723 -36.63 -50.29 0.45
C THR A 723 -37.46 -50.07 1.70
N LEU A 724 -37.19 -49.02 2.48
CA LEU A 724 -38.01 -48.62 3.63
C LEU A 724 -39.38 -48.12 3.19
N GLU A 725 -39.51 -47.36 2.11
CA GLU A 725 -40.79 -46.96 1.52
C GLU A 725 -41.58 -48.17 1.03
N ARG A 726 -40.92 -49.15 0.39
CA ARG A 726 -41.57 -50.41 0.02
C ARG A 726 -42.07 -51.18 1.23
N LYS A 727 -41.26 -51.29 2.29
CA LYS A 727 -41.66 -51.93 3.55
C LYS A 727 -42.81 -51.18 4.21
N LEU A 728 -42.77 -49.85 4.24
CA LEU A 728 -43.84 -49.03 4.78
C LEU A 728 -45.14 -49.19 3.97
N GLY A 729 -45.06 -49.22 2.64
CA GLY A 729 -46.20 -49.47 1.77
C GLY A 729 -46.77 -50.88 1.96
N GLN A 730 -45.93 -51.87 2.20
CA GLN A 730 -46.33 -53.25 2.48
C GLN A 730 -47.00 -53.37 3.85
N GLU A 731 -46.44 -52.77 4.90
CA GLU A 731 -47.05 -52.66 6.23
C GLU A 731 -48.38 -51.88 6.21
N GLN A 732 -48.47 -50.80 5.42
CA GLN A 732 -49.73 -50.07 5.25
C GLN A 732 -50.79 -50.88 4.50
N ALA A 733 -50.39 -51.67 3.49
CA ALA A 733 -51.28 -52.57 2.77
C ALA A 733 -51.74 -53.72 3.66
N ASP A 734 -50.85 -54.30 4.46
CA ASP A 734 -51.18 -55.36 5.42
C ASP A 734 -52.05 -54.81 6.55
N HIS A 735 -51.78 -53.59 7.05
CA HIS A 735 -52.66 -52.93 8.01
C HIS A 735 -54.06 -52.65 7.41
N ARG A 736 -54.16 -52.24 6.14
CA ARG A 736 -55.45 -52.11 5.45
C ARG A 736 -56.16 -53.46 5.31
N ARG A 737 -55.46 -54.51 4.88
CA ARG A 737 -56.03 -55.87 4.78
C ARG A 737 -56.50 -56.40 6.13
N THR A 738 -55.74 -56.15 7.20
CA THR A 738 -56.10 -56.56 8.55
C THR A 738 -57.31 -55.77 9.04
N LYS A 739 -57.38 -54.46 8.76
CA LYS A 739 -58.53 -53.62 9.06
C LYS A 739 -59.77 -54.04 8.28
N GLU A 740 -59.65 -54.32 6.98
CA GLU A 740 -60.73 -54.82 6.13
C GLU A 740 -61.21 -56.19 6.59
N SER A 741 -60.29 -57.12 6.87
CA SER A 741 -60.60 -58.43 7.45
C SER A 741 -61.29 -58.30 8.81
N ALA A 742 -60.82 -57.41 9.68
CA ALA A 742 -61.46 -57.14 10.97
C ALA A 742 -62.86 -56.52 10.80
N THR A 743 -63.08 -55.66 9.81
CA THR A 743 -64.42 -55.10 9.51
C THR A 743 -65.36 -56.14 8.91
N VAL A 744 -64.85 -57.06 8.08
CA VAL A 744 -65.61 -58.20 7.55
C VAL A 744 -65.93 -59.20 8.66
N GLU A 745 -65.00 -59.44 9.58
CA GLU A 745 -65.27 -60.30 10.73
C GLU A 745 -66.22 -59.62 11.72
N LEU A 746 -66.17 -58.30 11.90
CA LEU A 746 -67.16 -57.53 12.67
C LEU A 746 -68.55 -57.57 12.04
N SER A 747 -68.65 -57.48 10.71
CA SER A 747 -69.93 -57.59 10.00
C SER A 747 -70.46 -59.03 10.02
N ARG A 748 -69.58 -60.03 9.93
CA ARG A 748 -69.91 -61.45 10.12
C ARG A 748 -70.33 -61.76 11.55
N ILE A 749 -69.65 -61.22 12.56
CA ILE A 749 -70.04 -61.35 13.97
C ILE A 749 -71.36 -60.63 14.22
N LYS A 750 -71.62 -59.47 13.62
CA LYS A 750 -72.94 -58.82 13.67
C LYS A 750 -74.03 -59.67 13.01
N SER A 751 -73.79 -60.22 11.82
CA SER A 751 -74.77 -61.08 11.15
C SER A 751 -74.97 -62.40 11.90
N VAL A 752 -73.91 -62.95 12.50
CA VAL A 752 -73.97 -64.13 13.36
C VAL A 752 -74.72 -63.80 14.65
N ASN A 753 -74.52 -62.65 15.28
CA ASN A 753 -75.30 -62.24 16.47
C ASN A 753 -76.77 -61.98 16.15
N GLU A 754 -77.08 -61.37 15.00
CA GLU A 754 -78.47 -61.21 14.54
C GLU A 754 -79.10 -62.57 14.18
N ALA A 755 -78.34 -63.48 13.57
CA ALA A 755 -78.78 -64.85 13.32
C ALA A 755 -78.88 -65.67 14.61
N LEU A 756 -78.03 -65.43 15.60
CA LEU A 756 -78.05 -66.09 16.91
C LEU A 756 -79.22 -65.57 17.72
N GLN A 757 -79.58 -64.29 17.65
CA GLN A 757 -80.79 -63.75 18.28
C GLN A 757 -82.06 -64.31 17.64
N ARG A 758 -82.11 -64.43 16.31
CA ARG A 758 -83.23 -65.11 15.61
C ARG A 758 -83.25 -66.61 15.89
N HIS A 759 -82.08 -67.25 15.99
CA HIS A 759 -81.96 -68.65 16.37
C HIS A 759 -82.40 -68.85 17.82
N HIS A 760 -82.05 -67.95 18.74
CA HIS A 760 -82.46 -68.02 20.14
C HIS A 760 -83.97 -67.78 20.30
N GLU A 761 -84.57 -66.88 19.51
CA GLU A 761 -86.03 -66.77 19.42
C GLU A 761 -86.69 -68.04 18.87
N MET A 762 -86.07 -68.68 17.87
CA MET A 762 -86.53 -69.97 17.35
C MET A 762 -86.26 -71.13 18.33
N GLU A 763 -85.19 -71.09 19.12
CA GLU A 763 -84.78 -72.10 20.09
C GLU A 763 -85.61 -72.00 21.36
N VAL A 764 -86.02 -70.79 21.77
CA VAL A 764 -87.01 -70.59 22.85
C VAL A 764 -88.39 -71.12 22.42
N ASN A 765 -88.80 -70.91 21.17
CA ASN A 765 -90.03 -71.49 20.64
C ASN A 765 -89.91 -73.03 20.47
N LYS A 766 -88.75 -73.54 20.04
CA LYS A 766 -88.48 -74.98 19.92
C LYS A 766 -88.34 -75.68 21.26
N ILE A 767 -87.76 -75.06 22.29
CA ILE A 767 -87.71 -75.58 23.67
C ILE A 767 -89.14 -75.64 24.25
N ARG A 768 -90.02 -74.71 23.86
CA ARG A 768 -91.43 -74.73 24.24
C ARG A 768 -92.18 -75.92 23.63
N ASP A 769 -91.84 -76.29 22.39
CA ASP A 769 -92.39 -77.44 21.68
C ASP A 769 -91.71 -78.78 22.08
N ASP A 770 -90.40 -78.78 22.39
CA ASP A 770 -89.62 -79.93 22.85
C ASP A 770 -89.99 -80.32 24.29
N ASN A 771 -90.38 -79.37 25.15
CA ASN A 771 -90.89 -79.68 26.50
C ASN A 771 -92.26 -80.39 26.43
N ALA A 772 -93.03 -80.14 25.36
CA ALA A 772 -94.28 -80.84 25.08
C ALA A 772 -94.06 -82.25 24.49
N VAL A 773 -92.90 -82.53 23.88
CA VAL A 773 -92.51 -83.87 23.36
C VAL A 773 -91.70 -84.69 24.39
N ALA A 774 -90.95 -84.03 25.28
CA ALA A 774 -90.36 -84.64 26.49
C ALA A 774 -91.43 -85.22 27.43
N MET A 775 -92.66 -84.66 27.37
CA MET A 775 -93.90 -85.20 27.94
C MET A 775 -94.15 -86.68 27.62
N GLN A 776 -93.62 -87.23 26.53
CA GLN A 776 -93.92 -88.61 26.14
C GLN A 776 -92.78 -89.61 26.34
N ARG A 777 -91.57 -89.14 26.68
CA ARG A 777 -90.35 -89.97 26.73
C ARG A 777 -89.79 -90.22 28.14
N ILE A 778 -89.95 -89.31 29.10
CA ILE A 778 -89.70 -89.64 30.53
C ILE A 778 -90.70 -90.73 31.01
N ASN A 779 -91.88 -90.73 30.38
CA ASN A 779 -92.91 -91.76 30.46
C ASN A 779 -92.48 -93.13 29.88
N SER A 780 -91.35 -93.25 29.16
CA SER A 780 -90.78 -94.56 28.80
C SER A 780 -89.77 -95.10 29.82
N GLU A 781 -89.23 -94.29 30.74
CA GLU A 781 -87.98 -94.66 31.40
C GLU A 781 -88.13 -94.91 32.92
N HIS A 782 -89.06 -94.25 33.64
CA HIS A 782 -89.29 -94.51 35.08
C HIS A 782 -90.18 -95.73 35.40
N GLN A 783 -91.05 -96.12 34.47
CA GLN A 783 -91.99 -97.23 34.70
C GLN A 783 -91.36 -98.60 34.42
N ALA A 784 -90.24 -98.62 33.69
CA ALA A 784 -89.37 -99.77 33.49
C ALA A 784 -88.12 -99.72 34.40
N ALA A 785 -87.68 -98.52 34.78
CA ALA A 785 -86.70 -98.37 35.83
C ALA A 785 -87.37 -98.55 37.19
N ILE A 786 -87.25 -99.78 37.65
CA ILE A 786 -86.69 -99.99 38.97
C ILE A 786 -87.81 -100.03 40.05
N GLN A 787 -88.90 -100.84 39.99
CA GLN A 787 -89.04 -102.33 40.08
C GLN A 787 -87.85 -103.07 40.70
N GLU A 788 -86.66 -102.72 40.26
CA GLU A 788 -85.51 -102.56 41.12
C GLU A 788 -85.85 -101.70 42.34
N LEU A 789 -86.27 -102.46 43.31
CA LEU A 789 -85.37 -102.60 44.42
C LEU A 789 -85.52 -101.34 45.26
N ASP A 790 -86.74 -101.16 45.77
CA ASP A 790 -87.38 -102.15 46.68
C ASP A 790 -86.46 -102.43 47.90
N LYS A 791 -85.49 -101.54 48.11
CA LYS A 791 -84.65 -101.43 49.29
C LYS A 791 -85.02 -100.22 50.15
N ARG A 792 -85.45 -99.09 49.58
CA ARG A 792 -85.68 -97.85 50.38
C ARG A 792 -87.08 -97.70 50.97
N VAL A 793 -87.85 -98.77 50.83
CA VAL A 793 -88.87 -99.26 51.76
C VAL A 793 -88.57 -99.02 53.24
N LEU A 794 -87.34 -98.82 53.71
CA LEU A 794 -87.12 -98.66 55.15
C LEU A 794 -87.06 -97.22 55.71
N HIS A 795 -86.93 -96.16 54.91
CA HIS A 795 -86.64 -94.81 55.46
C HIS A 795 -87.66 -93.72 55.15
N ILE A 796 -88.78 -94.13 54.55
CA ILE A 796 -90.13 -93.72 54.98
C ILE A 796 -90.37 -94.25 56.42
N ARG A 797 -89.40 -93.96 57.29
CA ARG A 797 -89.46 -93.80 58.72
C ARG A 797 -89.56 -92.29 58.98
N LYS A 798 -90.39 -91.61 58.19
CA LYS A 798 -91.83 -91.52 58.50
C LYS A 798 -92.12 -90.38 59.45
N GLU A 799 -91.20 -90.02 60.30
CA GLU A 799 -91.69 -89.50 61.58
C GLU A 799 -90.77 -88.45 62.17
N ALA A 800 -89.58 -88.28 61.60
CA ALA A 800 -88.68 -87.22 61.99
C ALA A 800 -89.14 -85.91 61.36
N ASP A 801 -90.24 -85.45 61.93
CA ASP A 801 -90.40 -84.05 62.12
C ASP A 801 -90.86 -83.43 60.80
N ASP A 802 -92.16 -83.29 60.56
CA ASP A 802 -93.13 -82.64 61.47
C ASP A 802 -92.60 -81.39 62.22
N ALA A 803 -91.30 -81.11 62.09
CA ALA A 803 -90.71 -79.84 61.77
C ALA A 803 -91.68 -78.92 61.07
N ALA A 804 -91.29 -77.68 61.12
CA ALA A 804 -91.72 -76.81 60.07
C ALA A 804 -93.01 -76.11 60.50
N VAL A 805 -94.04 -76.91 60.76
CA VAL A 805 -95.43 -76.48 60.90
C VAL A 805 -95.68 -75.73 62.22
N LYS A 806 -94.94 -76.03 63.31
CA LYS A 806 -95.14 -75.38 64.62
C LYS A 806 -94.47 -74.01 64.78
N VAL A 807 -93.43 -73.69 64.02
CA VAL A 807 -92.62 -72.47 64.24
C VAL A 807 -93.14 -71.27 63.47
N ARG A 808 -93.80 -71.44 62.31
CA ARG A 808 -94.35 -70.31 61.54
C ARG A 808 -95.33 -69.41 62.32
N ARG A 809 -95.96 -69.90 63.40
CA ARG A 809 -96.85 -69.07 64.25
C ARG A 809 -96.12 -68.14 65.23
N ARG A 810 -94.80 -68.32 65.45
CA ARG A 810 -93.97 -67.39 66.26
C ARG A 810 -93.49 -66.19 65.44
N ASN A 811 -93.42 -66.32 64.11
CA ASN A 811 -92.91 -65.29 63.19
C ASN A 811 -93.68 -63.98 63.17
N ASP A 812 -94.92 -63.88 63.66
CA ASP A 812 -95.70 -62.64 63.46
C ASP A 812 -95.69 -61.67 64.66
N ALA A 813 -95.27 -62.10 65.86
CA ALA A 813 -95.31 -61.26 67.07
C ALA A 813 -94.03 -60.44 67.34
N GLU A 814 -92.83 -60.97 67.06
CA GLU A 814 -91.55 -60.29 67.33
C GLU A 814 -91.17 -59.24 66.28
N ILE A 815 -91.68 -59.35 65.05
CA ILE A 815 -91.36 -58.42 63.95
C ILE A 815 -92.05 -57.05 64.13
N ALA A 816 -93.18 -56.99 64.87
CA ALA A 816 -93.88 -55.73 65.14
C ALA A 816 -93.11 -54.80 66.10
N ASP A 817 -92.41 -55.34 67.10
CA ASP A 817 -91.66 -54.54 68.08
C ASP A 817 -90.36 -53.96 67.50
N LEU A 818 -89.68 -54.70 66.62
CA LEU A 818 -88.42 -54.25 65.98
C LEU A 818 -88.61 -53.10 65.00
N LYS A 819 -89.80 -52.92 64.41
CA LYS A 819 -90.08 -51.79 63.50
C LYS A 819 -90.22 -50.45 64.23
N ASN A 820 -90.62 -50.43 65.50
CA ASN A 820 -90.77 -49.18 66.27
C ASN A 820 -89.43 -48.64 66.78
N THR A 821 -88.44 -49.51 66.97
CA THR A 821 -87.09 -49.10 67.43
C THR A 821 -86.26 -48.46 66.33
N THR A 822 -86.42 -48.88 65.07
CA THR A 822 -85.66 -48.33 63.93
C THR A 822 -86.04 -46.88 63.63
N GLN A 823 -87.32 -46.52 63.78
CA GLN A 823 -87.80 -45.16 63.51
C GLN A 823 -87.21 -44.10 64.48
N LYS A 824 -86.89 -44.47 65.73
CA LYS A 824 -86.24 -43.57 66.71
C LYS A 824 -84.75 -43.33 66.46
N LEU A 825 -84.06 -44.25 65.79
CA LEU A 825 -82.62 -44.12 65.47
C LEU A 825 -82.39 -43.26 64.23
N GLU A 826 -83.36 -43.21 63.30
CA GLU A 826 -83.30 -42.35 62.11
C GLU A 826 -83.44 -40.84 62.45
N GLU A 827 -84.19 -40.46 63.48
CA GLU A 827 -84.32 -39.06 63.92
C GLU A 827 -83.03 -38.49 64.57
N ILE A 828 -82.24 -39.32 65.24
CA ILE A 828 -80.98 -38.89 65.88
C ILE A 828 -79.87 -38.68 64.84
N LEU A 829 -79.85 -39.49 63.78
CA LEU A 829 -78.86 -39.41 62.69
C LEU A 829 -79.07 -38.17 61.81
N ALA A 830 -80.33 -37.76 61.59
CA ALA A 830 -80.66 -36.54 60.84
C ALA A 830 -80.19 -35.25 61.53
N LYS A 831 -80.13 -35.24 62.87
CA LYS A 831 -79.69 -34.07 63.65
C LYS A 831 -78.17 -33.86 63.57
N ALA A 832 -77.38 -34.94 63.64
CA ALA A 832 -75.92 -34.87 63.55
C ALA A 832 -75.41 -34.45 62.15
N ASN A 833 -76.14 -34.82 61.08
CA ASN A 833 -75.75 -34.48 59.71
C ASN A 833 -76.01 -33.00 59.35
N LYS A 834 -76.87 -32.32 60.10
CA LYS A 834 -77.19 -30.90 59.90
C LYS A 834 -76.10 -29.97 60.43
N ASP A 835 -75.47 -30.33 61.54
CA ASP A 835 -74.42 -29.52 62.17
C ASP A 835 -73.09 -29.62 61.39
N HIS A 836 -72.78 -30.75 60.76
CA HIS A 836 -71.56 -30.91 59.95
C HIS A 836 -71.57 -30.12 58.64
N VAL A 837 -72.74 -29.86 58.06
CA VAL A 837 -72.88 -29.11 56.79
C VAL A 837 -72.73 -27.60 56.98
N GLN A 838 -73.04 -27.05 58.16
CA GLN A 838 -72.90 -25.61 58.44
C GLN A 838 -71.44 -25.16 58.62
N ASP A 839 -70.59 -25.98 59.24
CA ASP A 839 -69.18 -25.60 59.47
C ASP A 839 -68.34 -25.63 58.19
N LEU A 840 -68.65 -26.53 57.24
CA LEU A 840 -67.94 -26.66 55.96
C LEU A 840 -68.27 -25.52 54.96
N GLN A 841 -69.47 -24.94 55.03
CA GLN A 841 -69.85 -23.81 54.16
C GLN A 841 -69.17 -22.50 54.61
N THR A 842 -69.10 -22.26 55.93
CA THR A 842 -68.55 -21.02 56.48
C THR A 842 -67.04 -20.88 56.21
N ALA A 843 -66.29 -21.99 56.22
CA ALA A 843 -64.86 -21.98 55.90
C ALA A 843 -64.58 -21.75 54.40
N HIS A 844 -65.49 -22.16 53.51
CA HIS A 844 -65.30 -22.02 52.07
C HIS A 844 -65.50 -20.57 51.58
N GLU A 845 -66.46 -19.84 52.17
CA GLU A 845 -66.72 -18.43 51.86
C GLU A 845 -65.55 -17.50 52.27
N GLU A 846 -64.93 -17.71 53.43
CA GLU A 846 -63.84 -16.85 53.92
C GLU A 846 -62.56 -16.93 53.06
N TYR A 847 -62.23 -18.10 52.55
CA TYR A 847 -61.05 -18.27 51.70
C TYR A 847 -61.25 -17.73 50.28
N TRP A 848 -62.46 -17.82 49.74
CA TRP A 848 -62.76 -17.30 48.39
C TRP A 848 -62.76 -15.76 48.36
N ILE A 849 -63.32 -15.10 49.39
CA ILE A 849 -63.29 -13.63 49.53
C ILE A 849 -61.85 -13.10 49.65
N LYS A 850 -60.97 -13.81 50.36
CA LYS A 850 -59.54 -13.44 50.47
C LYS A 850 -58.80 -13.51 49.13
N LEU A 851 -59.17 -14.44 48.25
CA LEU A 851 -58.56 -14.57 46.91
C LEU A 851 -58.98 -13.41 45.98
N GLN A 852 -60.25 -13.00 46.01
CA GLN A 852 -60.77 -11.89 45.20
C GLN A 852 -60.29 -10.50 45.68
N ALA A 853 -60.00 -10.35 46.97
CA ALA A 853 -59.47 -9.12 47.57
C ALA A 853 -57.97 -8.88 47.27
N LEU A 854 -57.20 -9.92 46.95
CA LEU A 854 -55.77 -9.80 46.65
C LEU A 854 -55.52 -9.33 45.21
N GLU A 855 -56.29 -9.85 44.24
CA GLU A 855 -56.17 -9.45 42.82
C GLU A 855 -56.68 -8.02 42.56
N SER A 856 -57.77 -7.62 43.23
CA SER A 856 -58.26 -6.23 43.19
C SER A 856 -57.34 -5.23 43.89
N ARG A 857 -56.45 -5.70 44.78
CA ARG A 857 -55.34 -4.91 45.37
C ARG A 857 -54.17 -4.73 44.41
N MET A 858 -53.89 -5.70 43.54
CA MET A 858 -52.88 -5.57 42.48
C MET A 858 -53.27 -4.49 41.45
N ASN A 859 -54.53 -4.49 40.99
CA ASN A 859 -55.03 -3.51 40.01
C ASN A 859 -55.03 -2.03 40.46
N ARG A 860 -54.81 -1.69 41.73
CA ARG A 860 -54.74 -0.27 42.18
C ARG A 860 -53.33 0.19 42.54
N ALA A 861 -52.38 -0.74 42.67
CA ALA A 861 -51.02 -0.43 43.08
C ALA A 861 -50.14 0.02 41.91
N GLU A 862 -50.30 -0.59 40.72
CA GLU A 862 -49.53 -0.21 39.52
C GLU A 862 -49.91 1.16 38.97
N GLU A 863 -51.20 1.52 38.96
CA GLU A 863 -51.67 2.83 38.48
C GLU A 863 -51.31 3.99 39.45
N LYS A 864 -51.27 3.72 40.77
CA LYS A 864 -50.81 4.69 41.77
C LYS A 864 -49.29 4.87 41.78
N ALA A 865 -48.52 3.86 41.40
CA ALA A 865 -47.06 3.95 41.29
C ALA A 865 -46.64 4.97 40.19
N GLN A 866 -47.37 5.04 39.09
CA GLN A 866 -47.12 6.02 38.01
C GLN A 866 -47.42 7.48 38.39
N GLU A 867 -48.32 7.77 39.34
CA GLU A 867 -48.54 9.15 39.82
C GLU A 867 -47.64 9.53 41.03
N ALA A 868 -47.17 8.56 41.81
CA ALA A 868 -46.31 8.79 42.97
C ALA A 868 -44.89 9.24 42.57
N GLU A 869 -44.40 8.78 41.42
CA GLU A 869 -43.06 9.11 40.90
C GLU A 869 -42.94 10.59 40.48
N GLU A 870 -44.04 11.22 40.04
CA GLU A 870 -44.07 12.64 39.61
C GLU A 870 -44.47 13.66 40.69
N ARG A 871 -45.16 13.25 41.78
CA ARG A 871 -45.65 14.18 42.82
C ARG A 871 -44.75 14.34 44.06
N ALA A 872 -43.88 13.39 44.44
CA ALA A 872 -43.05 13.52 45.66
C ALA A 872 -41.56 13.87 45.39
N ASN A 873 -41.12 13.91 44.14
CA ASN A 873 -40.02 14.80 43.74
C ASN A 873 -40.27 16.27 44.15
N ARG A 874 -41.49 16.64 44.63
CA ARG A 874 -41.86 17.91 45.28
C ARG A 874 -41.87 17.90 46.82
N ALA A 875 -41.70 16.75 47.47
CA ALA A 875 -41.30 16.63 48.89
C ALA A 875 -39.76 16.69 49.06
N GLU A 876 -39.05 16.98 47.96
CA GLU A 876 -38.12 18.11 47.90
C GLU A 876 -38.11 18.94 49.18
N ARG A 877 -36.91 19.21 49.68
CA ARG A 877 -36.62 20.52 50.26
C ARG A 877 -37.25 20.84 51.64
N GLU A 878 -38.32 20.20 52.12
CA GLU A 878 -39.01 20.63 53.37
C GLU A 878 -38.59 19.89 54.68
N THR A 879 -38.05 18.66 54.67
CA THR A 879 -37.52 17.99 55.90
C THR A 879 -36.00 18.05 56.08
N HIS A 880 -35.33 18.81 55.24
CA HIS A 880 -34.00 19.35 55.55
C HIS A 880 -34.02 20.23 56.83
N GLU A 881 -35.19 20.63 57.37
CA GLU A 881 -35.30 21.47 58.59
C GLU A 881 -35.67 20.71 59.89
N ALA A 882 -35.98 19.40 59.88
CA ALA A 882 -36.22 18.60 61.11
C ALA A 882 -34.94 17.99 61.74
N GLN A 883 -33.78 18.40 61.21
CA GLN A 883 -32.64 18.76 62.03
C GLN A 883 -32.91 19.95 62.98
N SER A 884 -34.16 20.37 63.17
CA SER A 884 -34.66 20.70 64.49
C SER A 884 -34.57 19.42 65.31
N MET A 885 -33.38 19.16 65.80
CA MET A 885 -33.14 19.65 67.14
C MET A 885 -34.03 18.81 68.02
N THR A 886 -33.49 17.64 68.35
CA THR A 886 -32.68 17.62 69.56
C THR A 886 -33.55 17.94 70.76
N ALA A 887 -32.93 17.66 71.87
CA ALA A 887 -33.04 18.60 72.95
C ALA A 887 -34.39 18.61 73.66
N LYS A 888 -35.30 17.67 73.38
CA LYS A 888 -36.46 17.49 74.25
C LYS A 888 -36.61 16.13 74.93
N ALA A 889 -36.31 14.96 74.33
CA ALA A 889 -36.74 13.68 74.94
C ALA A 889 -35.65 12.73 75.46
N GLU A 890 -34.36 13.06 75.33
CA GLU A 890 -33.30 12.59 76.27
C GLU A 890 -33.58 12.99 77.74
N LYS A 891 -34.72 13.64 78.05
CA LYS A 891 -35.09 14.08 79.41
C LYS A 891 -36.24 13.30 80.05
N ALA A 892 -36.97 12.43 79.35
CA ALA A 892 -38.28 11.98 79.85
C ALA A 892 -38.35 10.62 80.58
N LEU A 893 -37.50 9.61 80.32
CA LEU A 893 -37.69 8.30 80.98
C LEU A 893 -36.45 7.70 81.66
N LEU A 894 -35.44 8.54 81.85
CA LEU A 894 -34.66 8.56 83.08
C LEU A 894 -35.58 8.57 84.34
N GLU A 895 -36.86 8.96 84.23
CA GLU A 895 -37.87 8.82 85.31
C GLU A 895 -38.33 7.37 85.59
N LYS A 896 -38.14 6.37 84.69
CA LYS A 896 -38.43 4.95 85.04
C LYS A 896 -37.26 4.21 85.68
N GLU A 897 -36.07 4.81 85.67
CA GLU A 897 -34.95 4.39 86.51
C GLU A 897 -35.27 4.52 88.02
N GLU A 898 -36.31 5.27 88.43
CA GLU A 898 -36.64 5.45 89.86
C GLU A 898 -37.68 4.45 90.42
N ALA A 899 -38.54 3.81 89.61
CA ALA A 899 -39.65 2.99 90.16
C ALA A 899 -39.29 1.54 90.56
N ARG A 900 -38.25 0.90 90.01
CA ARG A 900 -37.84 -0.49 90.39
C ARG A 900 -36.69 -0.52 91.41
N SER A 901 -36.13 0.63 91.74
CA SER A 901 -35.27 0.84 92.92
C SER A 901 -35.94 0.44 94.25
N ALA A 902 -37.25 0.18 94.28
CA ALA A 902 -37.98 -0.23 95.48
C ALA A 902 -37.98 -1.75 95.79
N ILE A 903 -37.57 -2.67 94.88
CA ILE A 903 -37.52 -4.13 95.18
C ILE A 903 -36.10 -4.64 95.53
N GLN A 904 -35.06 -3.81 95.34
CA GLN A 904 -33.74 -4.03 95.94
C GLN A 904 -33.77 -4.11 97.48
N VAL A 905 -34.85 -3.71 98.15
CA VAL A 905 -34.80 -3.52 99.60
C VAL A 905 -35.15 -4.78 100.37
N GLU A 906 -35.88 -5.74 99.80
CA GLU A 906 -36.42 -6.75 100.70
C GLU A 906 -35.43 -7.75 101.26
N LEU A 907 -34.62 -8.54 100.53
CA LEU A 907 -34.08 -9.68 101.27
C LEU A 907 -32.83 -10.42 100.74
N ASP A 908 -31.83 -9.72 100.22
CA ASP A 908 -30.77 -9.10 101.04
C ASP A 908 -30.77 -9.20 102.60
N ASP A 909 -31.73 -9.85 103.30
CA ASP A 909 -31.57 -10.38 104.67
C ASP A 909 -31.33 -11.90 104.67
N LEU A 910 -31.32 -12.58 103.52
CA LEU A 910 -30.59 -13.86 103.42
C LEU A 910 -29.34 -13.75 102.54
N LEU A 911 -28.84 -12.52 102.45
CA LEU A 911 -27.44 -12.26 102.69
C LEU A 911 -26.96 -13.05 103.91
N MET A 912 -25.66 -13.07 103.98
CA MET A 912 -24.97 -12.89 105.24
C MET A 912 -24.82 -14.12 106.11
N VAL A 913 -25.50 -15.24 105.89
CA VAL A 913 -25.16 -16.47 106.64
C VAL A 913 -24.16 -17.38 105.92
N LEU A 914 -24.25 -17.61 104.61
CA LEU A 914 -23.36 -18.61 103.97
C LEU A 914 -22.08 -18.06 103.35
N GLY A 915 -21.98 -16.73 103.19
CA GLY A 915 -20.72 -16.05 102.90
C GLY A 915 -19.68 -16.21 104.02
N ASP A 916 -20.09 -16.29 105.29
CA ASP A 916 -19.14 -16.29 106.43
C ASP A 916 -18.49 -17.66 106.74
N LEU A 917 -18.98 -18.78 106.17
CA LEU A 917 -18.46 -20.11 106.51
C LEU A 917 -17.42 -20.70 105.54
N GLU A 918 -17.49 -20.43 104.23
CA GLU A 918 -16.48 -20.98 103.31
C GLU A 918 -15.24 -20.07 103.13
N GLU A 919 -15.34 -18.78 103.48
CA GLU A 919 -14.15 -17.96 103.75
C GLU A 919 -13.33 -18.49 104.96
N LYS A 920 -13.94 -19.31 105.82
CA LYS A 920 -13.24 -20.08 106.86
C LYS A 920 -12.48 -21.28 106.31
N ARG A 921 -13.02 -22.02 105.33
CA ARG A 921 -12.34 -23.20 104.75
C ARG A 921 -11.09 -22.81 103.94
N ALA A 922 -11.08 -21.61 103.35
CA ALA A 922 -9.88 -21.01 102.78
C ALA A 922 -8.80 -20.66 103.83
N LYS A 923 -9.18 -20.33 105.08
CA LYS A 923 -8.22 -20.09 106.18
C LYS A 923 -7.60 -21.38 106.73
N ASP A 924 -8.35 -22.49 106.76
CA ASP A 924 -7.81 -23.77 107.26
C ASP A 924 -6.88 -24.48 106.26
N LYS A 925 -7.05 -24.24 104.95
CA LYS A 925 -6.03 -24.61 103.94
C LYS A 925 -4.67 -23.94 104.17
N LYS A 926 -4.60 -22.82 104.92
CA LYS A 926 -3.35 -22.11 105.24
C LYS A 926 -2.74 -22.48 106.60
N ARG A 927 -3.53 -22.95 107.57
CA ARG A 927 -3.03 -23.24 108.92
C ARG A 927 -2.36 -24.61 109.03
N LEU A 928 -2.84 -25.64 108.33
CA LEU A 928 -2.22 -26.97 108.34
C LEU A 928 -0.91 -27.03 107.54
N LYS A 929 -0.75 -26.21 106.48
CA LYS A 929 0.55 -25.97 105.86
C LYS A 929 1.59 -25.31 106.80
N SER A 930 1.17 -24.67 107.88
CA SER A 930 2.06 -24.00 108.85
C SER A 930 2.40 -24.83 110.10
N LEU A 931 1.78 -26.02 110.26
CA LEU A 931 2.01 -26.95 111.38
C LEU A 931 2.75 -28.24 110.97
N GLY A 932 3.15 -28.37 109.70
CA GLY A 932 4.00 -29.46 109.23
C GLY A 932 3.30 -30.74 108.78
N ASP A 933 1.98 -30.72 108.55
CA ASP A 933 1.20 -31.90 108.15
C ASP A 933 0.60 -31.80 106.72
N GLU A 934 0.58 -32.93 106.02
CA GLU A 934 -0.02 -33.17 104.70
C GLU A 934 -1.56 -33.15 104.76
N VAL A 935 -2.22 -32.58 103.75
CA VAL A 935 -3.70 -32.66 103.61
C VAL A 935 -4.04 -33.18 102.22
N SER A 936 -4.73 -34.32 102.26
CA SER A 936 -5.05 -35.31 101.23
C SER A 936 -5.80 -34.81 99.99
N ASP A 937 -5.44 -35.43 98.87
CA ASP A 937 -6.14 -35.52 97.58
C ASP A 937 -7.41 -36.39 97.65
N ALA A 938 -8.09 -36.44 96.49
CA ALA A 938 -9.18 -37.33 96.07
C ALA A 938 -10.60 -36.76 96.22
N GLU A 939 -11.30 -36.69 95.09
CA GLU A 939 -12.53 -37.45 94.81
C GLU A 939 -12.97 -37.03 93.38
N ASP A 940 -12.66 -37.80 92.35
CA ASP A 940 -13.19 -39.13 91.95
C ASP A 940 -14.25 -38.93 90.87
N GLU A 941 -13.89 -39.30 89.64
CA GLU A 941 -14.44 -40.45 88.91
C GLU A 941 -15.64 -40.03 88.04
N GLU A 942 -15.36 -39.81 86.76
CA GLU A 942 -16.37 -39.83 85.68
C GLU A 942 -16.26 -41.19 84.97
N ASP A 943 -17.28 -42.05 85.15
CA ASP A 943 -17.58 -43.24 84.35
C ASP A 943 -19.10 -43.30 84.12
N ALA A 944 -19.49 -43.66 82.88
CA ALA A 944 -20.80 -44.17 82.36
C ALA A 944 -21.48 -43.35 81.25
#